data_AF-A0ABD2NL79-F1
#
_entry.id   AF-A0ABD2NL79-F1
#
_cell.length_a   1.000
_cell.length_b   1.000
_cell.length_c   1.000
_cell.angle_alpha   90.00
_cell.angle_beta   90.00
_cell.angle_gamma   90.00
#
_symmetry.space_group_name_H-M   'P 1'
#
loop_
_entity.id
_entity.type
_entity.pdbx_description
1 polymer ?
#
loop_
_entity_poly.entity_id
_entity_poly.type
_entity_poly.pdbx_seq_one_letter_code
_entity_poly.pdbx_strand_id
1 'polypeptide(L)'
;MKIVLEFLESEIKKLEEQAELVESSNNHLKVSDLQPNKVIQSVKYVMNLMSSLCTVEVMEAVETLIQTCNAFISRQTTRISNDIGNCCNKIKVAVLSLIEMYCSAFKVDFRLTNSIIPKLPAVNVNEMSSPLNIRVCAIYRPSADWGHDFYLVAAQVYHGTKPVKKCIPSLPSVKTEDHSWPTRIVFDCWITFDEISISSLARESRLVIVVYGRTEELTENNDPNQMKYKQEEIGWASIQLFDYDGIMARGSMLLSIWPKEANFIYGPAPPKGSHCDPDHPMLGLEIDCSFLVRYPPLEDPDYSIVKGDFSSLDQQTQEQLLDMSEMDMLEKVPSDMREVLWEKRHYLHHMPECLPKVLLAAHSWEFSCLPDLHGMLHAWKPLTPIQSLQLLLPTFPDTEVRKCAVKWMSKISTDALVDYLPQLVVALKFETYDNSTLVEFLLDRCMRSPRLAHYLFWLLSHNLPGSLPQNRSLDMNDKDQINIRESRYHRKSKLVLRALLAICGETLRNCFLSQQLLVKDLNDIAENVQKSKESVRQTILQQALQSVDKNLKDNETSLPLSLTLRVAGVHIDSCSYFSSNALPLKINFLAPDRSIIPAIYKVSDDLQQDMLTLQMVRIMDKLWLKKGLDLKMVSFTCIPTGKKKGMIELVKNAETLRKIQVEHGLTGSFKDKPIAEWLAKHNPQN
;
A
#
# COMPACT_ATOMS: atom_id res chain seq x y z
N MET A 1 -21.27 21.20 6.88
CA MET A 1 -21.95 20.66 5.67
C MET A 1 -23.44 20.98 5.65
N LYS A 2 -24.24 20.50 6.62
CA LYS A 2 -25.70 20.70 6.67
C LYS A 2 -26.16 22.15 6.42
N ILE A 3 -25.60 23.11 7.17
CA ILE A 3 -25.93 24.54 7.04
C ILE A 3 -25.69 25.06 5.61
N VAL A 4 -24.61 24.61 4.96
CA VAL A 4 -24.26 25.07 3.60
C VAL A 4 -25.20 24.46 2.55
N LEU A 5 -25.64 23.22 2.75
CA LEU A 5 -26.64 22.59 1.88
C LEU A 5 -28.02 23.24 2.05
N GLU A 6 -28.45 23.51 3.28
CA GLU A 6 -29.70 24.24 3.55
C GLU A 6 -29.67 25.65 2.93
N PHE A 7 -28.52 26.32 2.98
CA PHE A 7 -28.32 27.60 2.32
C PHE A 7 -28.41 27.49 0.80
N LEU A 8 -27.74 26.50 0.18
CA LEU A 8 -27.83 26.24 -1.26
C LEU A 8 -29.27 25.95 -1.69
N GLU A 9 -29.99 25.11 -0.96
CA GLU A 9 -31.40 24.79 -1.22
C GLU A 9 -32.29 26.03 -1.11
N SER A 10 -32.09 26.86 -0.09
CA SER A 10 -32.79 28.14 0.07
C SER A 10 -32.54 29.09 -1.10
N GLU A 11 -31.29 29.25 -1.54
CA GLU A 11 -30.97 30.14 -2.66
C GLU A 11 -31.47 29.59 -4.01
N ILE A 12 -31.46 28.27 -4.21
CA ILE A 12 -32.08 27.66 -5.38
C ILE A 12 -33.59 27.91 -5.38
N LYS A 13 -34.28 27.71 -4.25
CA LYS A 13 -35.72 27.93 -4.15
C LYS A 13 -36.09 29.37 -4.45
N LYS A 14 -35.33 30.34 -3.95
CA LYS A 14 -35.52 31.77 -4.28
C LYS A 14 -35.39 32.04 -5.77
N LEU A 15 -34.43 31.41 -6.45
CA LEU A 15 -34.24 31.57 -7.89
C LEU A 15 -35.39 30.94 -8.69
N GLU A 16 -35.86 29.75 -8.28
CA GLU A 16 -37.03 29.08 -8.85
C GLU A 16 -38.30 29.95 -8.67
N GLU A 17 -38.56 30.47 -7.47
CA GLU A 17 -39.68 31.38 -7.17
C GLU A 17 -39.61 32.68 -7.99
N GLN A 18 -38.41 33.26 -8.17
CA GLN A 18 -38.20 34.43 -9.03
C GLN A 18 -38.50 34.13 -10.50
N ALA A 19 -38.14 32.94 -10.98
CA ALA A 19 -38.42 32.51 -12.35
C ALA A 19 -39.92 32.40 -12.61
N GLU A 20 -40.66 31.80 -11.67
CA GLU A 20 -42.12 31.71 -11.73
C GLU A 20 -42.78 33.09 -11.77
N LEU A 21 -42.32 34.03 -10.93
CA LEU A 21 -42.84 35.40 -10.89
C LEU A 21 -42.59 36.17 -12.19
N VAL A 22 -41.42 35.99 -12.81
CA VAL A 22 -41.09 36.61 -14.10
C VAL A 22 -41.96 36.05 -15.22
N GLU A 23 -42.16 34.73 -15.23
CA GLU A 23 -43.03 34.05 -16.21
C GLU A 23 -44.51 34.45 -16.03
N SER A 24 -45.01 34.54 -14.80
CA SER A 24 -46.41 34.90 -14.53
C SER A 24 -46.73 36.37 -14.80
N SER A 25 -45.73 37.26 -14.70
CA SER A 25 -45.93 38.71 -14.84
C SER A 25 -45.74 39.24 -16.27
N ASN A 26 -45.28 38.41 -17.22
CA ASN A 26 -44.98 38.79 -18.63
C ASN A 26 -44.10 40.06 -18.75
N ASN A 27 -43.37 40.41 -17.70
CA ASN A 27 -42.71 41.70 -17.59
C ASN A 27 -41.22 41.56 -17.92
N HIS A 28 -40.89 41.71 -19.21
CA HIS A 28 -39.53 41.52 -19.74
C HIS A 28 -38.45 42.40 -19.08
N LEU A 29 -38.83 43.47 -18.39
CA LEU A 29 -37.92 44.34 -17.64
C LEU A 29 -37.37 43.69 -16.35
N LYS A 30 -38.02 42.65 -15.81
CA LYS A 30 -37.56 41.92 -14.61
C LYS A 30 -36.65 40.74 -14.91
N VAL A 31 -36.42 40.42 -16.18
CA VAL A 31 -35.55 39.30 -16.60
C VAL A 31 -34.08 39.56 -16.22
N SER A 32 -33.66 40.82 -16.11
CA SER A 32 -32.34 41.21 -15.61
C SER A 32 -32.09 40.80 -14.15
N ASP A 33 -33.15 40.61 -13.37
CA ASP A 33 -33.08 40.27 -11.94
C ASP A 33 -32.82 38.77 -11.71
N LEU A 34 -32.96 37.93 -12.75
CA LEU A 34 -32.66 36.49 -12.73
C LEU A 34 -31.15 36.22 -12.80
N GLN A 35 -30.43 36.63 -11.76
CA GLN A 35 -28.98 36.44 -11.64
C GLN A 35 -28.65 35.24 -10.74
N PRO A 36 -27.96 34.20 -11.23
CA PRO A 36 -27.67 32.98 -10.45
C PRO A 36 -26.52 33.16 -9.43
N ASN A 37 -26.04 34.39 -9.20
CA ASN A 37 -24.82 34.68 -8.42
C ASN A 37 -24.80 34.05 -7.02
N LYS A 38 -25.92 34.08 -6.29
CA LYS A 38 -25.99 33.51 -4.93
C LYS A 38 -25.96 31.97 -4.94
N VAL A 39 -26.58 31.35 -5.94
CA VAL A 39 -26.48 29.90 -6.16
C VAL A 39 -25.04 29.52 -6.48
N ILE A 40 -24.38 30.26 -7.40
CA ILE A 40 -22.97 30.04 -7.77
C ILE A 40 -22.05 30.19 -6.55
N GLN A 41 -22.23 31.24 -5.75
CA GLN A 41 -21.47 31.44 -4.52
C GLN A 41 -21.67 30.29 -3.54
N SER A 42 -22.90 29.82 -3.37
CA SER A 42 -23.22 28.66 -2.51
C SER A 42 -22.52 27.39 -2.99
N VAL A 43 -22.52 27.12 -4.30
CA VAL A 43 -21.78 26.00 -4.89
C VAL A 43 -20.27 26.16 -4.64
N LYS A 44 -19.71 27.35 -4.83
CA LYS A 44 -18.30 27.65 -4.52
C LYS A 44 -17.95 27.43 -3.05
N TYR A 45 -18.85 27.76 -2.12
CA TYR A 45 -18.66 27.44 -0.70
C TYR A 45 -18.63 25.92 -0.44
N VAL A 46 -19.50 25.14 -1.09
CA VAL A 46 -19.46 23.67 -0.99
C VAL A 46 -18.13 23.12 -1.51
N MET A 47 -17.67 23.57 -2.68
CA MET A 47 -16.39 23.13 -3.25
C MET A 47 -15.21 23.46 -2.35
N ASN A 48 -15.17 24.66 -1.75
CA ASN A 48 -14.13 25.05 -0.80
C ASN A 48 -14.12 24.15 0.44
N LEU A 49 -15.28 23.73 0.95
CA LEU A 49 -15.37 22.75 2.03
C LEU A 49 -14.87 21.36 1.62
N MET A 50 -14.95 21.02 0.34
CA MET A 50 -14.38 19.80 -0.25
C MET A 50 -12.95 20.00 -0.73
N SER A 51 -12.20 20.90 -0.08
CA SER A 51 -10.80 21.20 -0.39
C SER A 51 -10.61 21.59 -1.87
N SER A 52 -11.51 22.42 -2.40
CA SER A 52 -11.45 22.94 -3.78
C SER A 52 -11.57 21.87 -4.89
N LEU A 53 -12.25 20.75 -4.62
CA LEU A 53 -12.65 19.82 -5.68
C LEU A 53 -13.90 20.34 -6.41
N CYS A 54 -13.78 20.50 -7.72
CA CYS A 54 -14.89 20.83 -8.62
C CYS A 54 -14.95 19.76 -9.70
N THR A 55 -16.00 18.93 -9.72
CA THR A 55 -16.13 17.92 -10.78
C THR A 55 -16.64 18.52 -12.08
N VAL A 56 -16.41 17.83 -13.19
CA VAL A 56 -16.88 18.25 -14.52
C VAL A 56 -18.40 18.49 -14.52
N GLU A 57 -19.17 17.63 -13.86
CA GLU A 57 -20.63 17.72 -13.80
C GLU A 57 -21.11 18.97 -13.05
N VAL A 58 -20.40 19.36 -11.97
CA VAL A 58 -20.72 20.57 -11.20
C VAL A 58 -20.45 21.82 -12.05
N MET A 59 -19.31 21.84 -12.73
CA MET A 59 -18.91 22.92 -13.62
C MET A 59 -19.93 23.10 -14.76
N GLU A 60 -20.25 22.03 -15.49
CA GLU A 60 -21.20 22.04 -16.59
C GLU A 60 -22.61 22.45 -16.13
N ALA A 61 -23.06 21.98 -14.97
CA ALA A 61 -24.37 22.35 -14.43
C ALA A 61 -24.44 23.86 -14.12
N VAL A 62 -23.37 24.43 -13.55
CA VAL A 62 -23.30 25.87 -13.27
C VAL A 62 -23.19 26.70 -14.55
N GLU A 63 -22.36 26.29 -15.50
CA GLU A 63 -22.20 26.97 -16.79
C GLU A 63 -23.49 26.94 -17.60
N THR A 64 -24.21 25.80 -17.60
CA THR A 64 -25.54 25.68 -18.21
C THR A 64 -26.52 26.65 -17.58
N LEU A 65 -26.54 26.79 -16.25
CA LEU A 65 -27.40 27.76 -15.57
C LEU A 65 -27.05 29.20 -15.98
N ILE A 66 -25.77 29.57 -16.01
CA ILE A 66 -25.32 30.91 -16.43
C ILE A 66 -25.75 31.20 -17.87
N GLN A 67 -25.51 30.27 -18.78
CA GLN A 67 -25.89 30.40 -20.19
C GLN A 67 -27.40 30.53 -20.35
N THR A 68 -28.17 29.75 -19.59
CA THR A 68 -29.64 29.77 -19.62
C THR A 68 -30.18 31.12 -19.10
N CYS A 69 -29.68 31.62 -17.98
CA CYS A 69 -30.04 32.96 -17.48
C CYS A 69 -29.69 34.08 -18.47
N ASN A 70 -28.49 34.02 -19.09
CA ASN A 70 -28.07 35.01 -20.09
C ASN A 70 -28.89 34.93 -21.39
N ALA A 71 -29.34 33.73 -21.78
CA ALA A 71 -30.19 33.53 -22.95
C ALA A 71 -31.55 34.21 -22.77
N PHE A 72 -32.11 34.22 -21.56
CA PHE A 72 -33.38 34.92 -21.29
C PHE A 72 -33.27 36.43 -21.38
N ILE A 73 -32.13 37.00 -21.01
CA ILE A 73 -31.86 38.44 -21.18
C ILE A 73 -31.87 38.82 -22.68
N SER A 74 -31.52 37.87 -23.57
CA SER A 74 -31.39 38.10 -25.01
C SER A 74 -32.58 37.63 -25.86
N ARG A 75 -33.48 36.77 -25.34
CA ARG A 75 -34.63 36.21 -26.09
C ARG A 75 -35.94 36.26 -25.29
N GLN A 76 -37.02 36.72 -25.94
CA GLN A 76 -38.40 36.57 -25.45
C GLN A 76 -38.81 35.09 -25.48
N THR A 77 -38.63 34.38 -24.38
CA THR A 77 -38.94 32.95 -24.24
C THR A 77 -40.08 32.73 -23.24
N THR A 78 -40.86 31.66 -23.44
CA THR A 78 -42.14 31.43 -22.74
C THR A 78 -42.11 30.27 -21.74
N ARG A 79 -40.93 29.71 -21.40
CA ARG A 79 -40.77 28.56 -20.47
C ARG A 79 -39.62 28.74 -19.46
N ILE A 80 -39.51 29.92 -18.87
CA ILE A 80 -38.37 30.33 -18.04
C ILE A 80 -38.28 29.50 -16.74
N SER A 81 -39.41 29.27 -16.04
CA SER A 81 -39.43 28.54 -14.76
C SER A 81 -39.00 27.09 -14.92
N ASN A 82 -39.51 26.39 -15.93
CA ASN A 82 -39.17 24.98 -16.17
C ASN A 82 -37.68 24.80 -16.49
N ASP A 83 -37.11 25.69 -17.31
CA ASP A 83 -35.71 25.61 -17.71
C ASP A 83 -34.77 25.93 -16.53
N ILE A 84 -35.12 26.91 -15.69
CA ILE A 84 -34.39 27.22 -14.46
C ILE A 84 -34.52 26.07 -13.46
N GLY A 85 -35.72 25.53 -13.24
CA GLY A 85 -35.96 24.38 -12.37
C GLY A 85 -35.12 23.16 -12.78
N ASN A 86 -35.02 22.89 -14.09
CA ASN A 86 -34.17 21.83 -14.62
C ASN A 86 -32.67 22.08 -14.36
N CYS A 87 -32.18 23.31 -14.57
CA CYS A 87 -30.79 23.67 -14.28
C CYS A 87 -30.48 23.57 -12.77
N CYS A 88 -31.38 24.08 -11.93
CA CYS A 88 -31.30 24.00 -10.48
C CYS A 88 -31.30 22.55 -9.99
N ASN A 89 -32.10 21.67 -10.58
CA ASN A 89 -32.09 20.24 -10.28
C ASN A 89 -30.75 19.58 -10.69
N LYS A 90 -30.22 19.90 -11.88
CA LYS A 90 -28.89 19.42 -12.30
C LYS A 90 -27.80 19.84 -11.31
N ILE A 91 -27.83 21.08 -10.82
CA ILE A 91 -26.90 21.56 -9.78
C ILE A 91 -27.06 20.77 -8.49
N LYS A 92 -28.30 20.56 -8.01
CA LYS A 92 -28.57 19.75 -6.81
C LYS A 92 -27.97 18.35 -6.94
N VAL A 93 -28.22 17.67 -8.06
CA VAL A 93 -27.70 16.32 -8.34
C VAL A 93 -26.17 16.31 -8.43
N ALA A 94 -25.57 17.25 -9.17
CA ALA A 94 -24.12 17.32 -9.33
C ALA A 94 -23.40 17.59 -7.99
N VAL A 95 -23.93 18.50 -7.18
CA VAL A 95 -23.38 18.80 -5.84
C VAL A 95 -23.51 17.59 -4.90
N LEU A 96 -24.66 16.92 -4.88
CA LEU A 96 -24.84 15.72 -4.07
C LEU A 96 -23.92 14.58 -4.51
N SER A 97 -23.75 14.38 -5.82
CA SER A 97 -22.80 13.41 -6.39
C SER A 97 -21.36 13.72 -5.99
N LEU A 98 -20.93 15.00 -6.06
CA LEU A 98 -19.61 15.43 -5.57
C LEU A 98 -19.42 15.08 -4.10
N ILE A 99 -20.42 15.32 -3.25
CA ILE A 99 -20.34 15.01 -1.82
C ILE A 99 -20.23 13.51 -1.59
N GLU A 100 -21.03 12.70 -2.28
CA GLU A 100 -20.99 11.24 -2.19
C GLU A 100 -19.62 10.70 -2.64
N MET A 101 -19.10 11.18 -3.77
CA MET A 101 -17.75 10.85 -4.24
C MET A 101 -16.68 11.24 -3.22
N TYR A 102 -16.76 12.44 -2.65
CA TYR A 102 -15.82 12.92 -1.64
C TYR A 102 -15.87 12.06 -0.36
N CYS A 103 -17.05 11.76 0.17
CA CYS A 103 -17.23 10.88 1.32
C CYS A 103 -16.69 9.46 1.07
N SER A 104 -16.75 8.98 -0.17
CA SER A 104 -16.20 7.68 -0.54
C SER A 104 -14.68 7.68 -0.64
N ALA A 105 -14.08 8.80 -1.04
CA ALA A 105 -12.65 8.93 -1.31
C ALA A 105 -11.84 9.41 -0.11
N PHE A 106 -12.45 10.17 0.81
CA PHE A 106 -11.80 10.77 1.97
C PHE A 106 -12.39 10.27 3.29
N LYS A 107 -11.61 10.34 4.36
CA LYS A 107 -12.10 10.07 5.72
C LYS A 107 -12.85 11.28 6.23
N VAL A 108 -14.18 11.16 6.25
CA VAL A 108 -15.10 12.17 6.75
C VAL A 108 -15.80 11.71 8.03
N ASP A 109 -16.25 12.66 8.84
CA ASP A 109 -17.02 12.44 10.07
C ASP A 109 -18.55 12.54 9.86
N PHE A 110 -19.00 12.67 8.60
CA PHE A 110 -20.41 12.74 8.22
C PHE A 110 -20.76 11.73 7.12
N ARG A 111 -22.06 11.49 6.92
CA ARG A 111 -22.60 10.68 5.82
C ARG A 111 -23.85 11.34 5.26
N LEU A 112 -24.11 11.12 3.98
CA LEU A 112 -25.39 11.44 3.34
C LEU A 112 -26.45 10.44 3.79
N THR A 113 -27.61 10.92 4.25
CA THR A 113 -28.73 10.07 4.69
C THR A 113 -29.55 9.51 3.54
N ASN A 114 -29.59 10.22 2.40
CA ASN A 114 -30.30 9.80 1.20
C ASN A 114 -29.26 9.51 0.11
N SER A 115 -28.91 8.24 -0.06
CA SER A 115 -28.06 7.83 -1.20
C SER A 115 -28.91 7.80 -2.47
N ILE A 116 -28.36 8.37 -3.55
CA ILE A 116 -29.02 8.46 -4.87
C ILE A 116 -28.85 7.14 -5.64
N ILE A 117 -28.20 6.12 -5.06
CA ILE A 117 -27.88 4.87 -5.75
C ILE A 117 -29.17 4.17 -6.22
N PRO A 118 -29.38 4.00 -7.54
CA PRO A 118 -30.52 3.29 -8.05
C PRO A 118 -30.47 1.82 -7.64
N LYS A 119 -31.62 1.27 -7.23
CA LYS A 119 -31.81 -0.17 -7.04
C LYS A 119 -31.80 -0.82 -8.42
N LEU A 120 -30.68 -1.47 -8.75
CA LEU A 120 -30.50 -2.17 -10.02
C LEU A 120 -30.65 -3.68 -9.81
N PRO A 121 -31.07 -4.42 -10.84
CA PRO A 121 -31.11 -5.88 -10.80
C PRO A 121 -29.70 -6.44 -10.59
N ALA A 122 -29.61 -7.47 -9.73
CA ALA A 122 -28.36 -8.18 -9.47
C ALA A 122 -28.16 -9.30 -10.49
N VAL A 123 -26.93 -9.43 -10.99
CA VAL A 123 -26.55 -10.41 -12.02
C VAL A 123 -25.19 -11.00 -11.66
N ASN A 124 -24.96 -12.28 -11.97
CA ASN A 124 -23.67 -12.91 -11.73
C ASN A 124 -22.66 -12.53 -12.83
N VAL A 125 -21.37 -12.49 -12.47
CA VAL A 125 -20.30 -12.09 -13.40
C VAL A 125 -20.26 -12.92 -14.68
N ASN A 126 -20.52 -14.22 -14.61
CA ASN A 126 -20.53 -15.16 -15.74
C ASN A 126 -21.66 -14.91 -16.75
N GLU A 127 -22.73 -14.21 -16.35
CA GLU A 127 -23.84 -13.84 -17.22
C GLU A 127 -23.58 -12.53 -17.98
N MET A 128 -22.49 -11.81 -17.66
CA MET A 128 -22.16 -10.50 -18.22
C MET A 128 -21.22 -10.59 -19.41
N SER A 129 -21.77 -10.60 -20.62
CA SER A 129 -20.99 -10.57 -21.88
C SER A 129 -20.59 -9.17 -22.34
N SER A 130 -21.09 -8.11 -21.70
CA SER A 130 -20.79 -6.73 -22.07
C SER A 130 -19.32 -6.38 -21.84
N PRO A 131 -18.72 -5.49 -22.66
CA PRO A 131 -17.37 -5.00 -22.42
C PRO A 131 -17.31 -4.14 -21.15
N LEU A 132 -16.11 -4.03 -20.57
CA LEU A 132 -15.86 -3.05 -19.51
C LEU A 132 -15.79 -1.64 -20.13
N ASN A 133 -16.69 -0.76 -19.69
CA ASN A 133 -16.76 0.63 -20.14
C ASN A 133 -16.43 1.57 -19.00
N ILE A 134 -15.48 2.47 -19.23
CA ILE A 134 -15.10 3.51 -18.26
C ILE A 134 -15.10 4.88 -18.91
N ARG A 135 -15.49 5.91 -18.16
CA ARG A 135 -15.29 7.31 -18.54
C ARG A 135 -14.21 7.90 -17.66
N VAL A 136 -13.14 8.42 -18.27
CA VAL A 136 -12.14 9.21 -17.55
C VAL A 136 -12.56 10.68 -17.65
N CYS A 137 -12.99 11.26 -16.54
CA CYS A 137 -13.57 12.60 -16.50
C CYS A 137 -12.47 13.66 -16.55
N ALA A 138 -11.71 13.79 -15.47
CA ALA A 138 -10.66 14.79 -15.34
C ALA A 138 -9.67 14.42 -14.22
N ILE A 139 -8.48 15.00 -14.28
CA ILE A 139 -7.58 15.10 -13.13
C ILE A 139 -7.86 16.43 -12.43
N TYR A 140 -8.22 16.34 -11.16
CA TYR A 140 -8.42 17.47 -10.26
C TYR A 140 -7.20 17.68 -9.38
N ARG A 141 -6.90 18.94 -9.05
CA ARG A 141 -5.71 19.34 -8.28
C ARG A 141 -4.40 18.79 -8.89
N PRO A 142 -4.16 18.96 -10.19
CA PRO A 142 -2.87 18.59 -10.75
C PRO A 142 -1.76 19.34 -10.01
N SER A 143 -0.60 18.69 -9.82
CA SER A 143 0.50 19.32 -9.09
C SER A 143 0.93 20.63 -9.76
N ALA A 144 1.37 21.60 -8.97
CA ALA A 144 1.98 22.82 -9.49
C ALA A 144 3.24 22.51 -10.31
N ASP A 145 3.97 21.45 -9.93
CA ASP A 145 5.20 21.01 -10.59
C ASP A 145 4.97 20.32 -11.95
N TRP A 146 3.71 20.03 -12.30
CA TRP A 146 3.36 19.49 -13.60
C TRP A 146 3.37 20.62 -14.65
N GLY A 147 4.51 20.72 -15.35
CA GLY A 147 4.80 21.72 -16.38
C GLY A 147 4.95 21.14 -17.79
N HIS A 148 4.22 20.06 -18.11
CA HIS A 148 4.20 19.47 -19.45
C HIS A 148 3.22 20.19 -20.38
N ASP A 149 3.49 20.13 -21.69
CA ASP A 149 2.65 20.74 -22.73
C ASP A 149 1.30 20.01 -22.85
N PHE A 150 1.34 18.68 -22.80
CA PHE A 150 0.16 17.83 -22.86
C PHE A 150 0.19 16.71 -21.82
N TYR A 151 -0.99 16.22 -21.48
CA TYR A 151 -1.21 15.11 -20.56
C TYR A 151 -2.06 14.05 -21.23
N LEU A 152 -1.78 12.78 -20.95
CA LEU A 152 -2.64 11.67 -21.35
C LEU A 152 -2.82 10.71 -20.19
N VAL A 153 -3.91 9.96 -20.24
CA VAL A 153 -4.11 8.79 -19.37
C VAL A 153 -4.05 7.53 -20.21
N ALA A 154 -3.66 6.42 -19.62
CA ALA A 154 -3.73 5.11 -20.26
C ALA A 154 -4.28 4.08 -19.29
N ALA A 155 -5.35 3.40 -19.68
CA ALA A 155 -6.09 2.47 -18.84
C ALA A 155 -5.76 1.02 -19.19
N GLN A 156 -5.55 0.19 -18.17
CA GLN A 156 -5.23 -1.23 -18.33
C GLN A 156 -5.72 -2.06 -17.14
N VAL A 157 -6.26 -3.25 -17.44
CA VAL A 157 -6.70 -4.21 -16.42
C VAL A 157 -5.56 -5.17 -16.09
N TYR A 158 -5.35 -5.41 -14.79
CA TYR A 158 -4.33 -6.31 -14.25
C TYR A 158 -4.95 -7.44 -13.43
N HIS A 159 -4.33 -8.61 -13.50
CA HIS A 159 -4.51 -9.70 -12.55
C HIS A 159 -3.16 -10.00 -11.89
N GLY A 160 -3.02 -9.60 -10.61
CA GLY A 160 -1.74 -9.60 -9.91
C GLY A 160 -0.75 -8.64 -10.57
N THR A 161 0.39 -9.17 -11.02
CA THR A 161 1.42 -8.40 -11.76
C THR A 161 1.24 -8.44 -13.28
N LYS A 162 0.30 -9.25 -13.80
CA LYS A 162 0.14 -9.46 -15.25
C LYS A 162 -0.95 -8.55 -15.83
N PRO A 163 -0.68 -7.85 -16.94
CA PRO A 163 -1.73 -7.20 -17.70
C PRO A 163 -2.60 -8.26 -18.40
N VAL A 164 -3.92 -8.07 -18.37
CA VAL A 164 -4.86 -9.01 -19.00
C VAL A 164 -4.92 -8.80 -20.52
N LYS A 165 -4.98 -7.54 -20.98
CA LYS A 165 -4.97 -7.14 -22.40
C LYS A 165 -4.17 -5.84 -22.61
N LYS A 166 -4.19 -5.32 -23.83
CA LYS A 166 -3.48 -4.09 -24.22
C LYS A 166 -3.94 -2.88 -23.40
N CYS A 167 -3.01 -1.97 -23.20
CA CYS A 167 -3.27 -0.67 -22.61
C CYS A 167 -3.94 0.24 -23.63
N ILE A 168 -4.96 1.01 -23.22
CA ILE A 168 -5.71 1.91 -24.09
C ILE A 168 -5.46 3.37 -23.64
N PRO A 169 -4.76 4.20 -24.44
CA PRO A 169 -4.50 5.60 -24.10
C PRO A 169 -5.67 6.51 -24.48
N SER A 170 -5.81 7.63 -23.77
CA SER A 170 -6.65 8.76 -24.16
C SER A 170 -5.99 9.62 -25.23
N LEU A 171 -6.78 10.53 -25.81
CA LEU A 171 -6.23 11.67 -26.52
C LEU A 171 -5.48 12.60 -25.55
N PRO A 172 -4.47 13.36 -26.04
CA PRO A 172 -3.81 14.37 -25.24
C PRO A 172 -4.77 15.47 -24.81
N SER A 173 -4.63 15.94 -23.57
CA SER A 173 -5.35 17.08 -23.00
C SER A 173 -4.36 18.09 -22.40
N VAL A 174 -4.85 19.27 -22.04
CA VAL A 174 -4.05 20.38 -21.52
C VAL A 174 -4.49 20.73 -20.10
N LYS A 175 -3.54 21.24 -19.31
CA LYS A 175 -3.83 21.78 -17.98
C LYS A 175 -4.57 23.11 -18.13
N THR A 176 -5.81 23.14 -17.66
CA THR A 176 -6.67 24.32 -17.72
C THR A 176 -6.49 25.16 -16.46
N GLU A 177 -6.03 26.39 -16.64
CA GLU A 177 -5.91 27.41 -15.58
C GLU A 177 -6.90 28.54 -15.88
N ASP A 178 -8.14 28.38 -15.40
CA ASP A 178 -9.18 29.41 -15.47
C ASP A 178 -9.26 30.13 -14.13
N HIS A 179 -9.46 31.45 -14.12
CA HIS A 179 -9.70 32.20 -12.89
C HIS A 179 -11.05 31.85 -12.24
N SER A 180 -11.99 31.29 -12.99
CA SER A 180 -13.35 30.99 -12.53
C SER A 180 -13.45 29.70 -11.71
N TRP A 181 -12.56 28.74 -11.97
CA TRP A 181 -12.62 27.36 -11.49
C TRP A 181 -11.24 26.82 -11.09
N PRO A 182 -11.14 25.86 -10.15
CA PRO A 182 -9.87 25.23 -9.80
C PRO A 182 -9.17 24.57 -11.00
N THR A 183 -7.83 24.60 -10.97
CA THR A 183 -6.98 23.98 -12.00
C THR A 183 -7.29 22.49 -12.16
N ARG A 184 -7.34 22.04 -13.41
CA ARG A 184 -7.71 20.66 -13.78
C ARG A 184 -7.16 20.29 -15.15
N ILE A 185 -7.22 19.00 -15.47
CA ILE A 185 -6.95 18.47 -16.81
C ILE A 185 -8.17 17.65 -17.21
N VAL A 186 -8.98 18.15 -18.14
CA VAL A 186 -10.25 17.52 -18.54
C VAL A 186 -9.99 16.57 -19.71
N PHE A 187 -10.36 15.30 -19.54
CA PHE A 187 -10.29 14.32 -20.63
C PHE A 187 -11.66 14.06 -21.23
N ASP A 188 -12.67 13.93 -20.37
CA ASP A 188 -14.06 13.58 -20.66
C ASP A 188 -14.20 12.58 -21.81
N CYS A 189 -13.54 11.44 -21.66
CA CYS A 189 -13.45 10.43 -22.71
C CYS A 189 -13.90 9.06 -22.22
N TRP A 190 -14.59 8.34 -23.09
CA TRP A 190 -14.96 6.94 -22.87
C TRP A 190 -13.85 6.02 -23.39
N ILE A 191 -13.44 5.07 -22.56
CA ILE A 191 -12.55 3.98 -22.89
C ILE A 191 -13.35 2.69 -22.78
N THR A 192 -13.51 2.02 -23.92
CA THR A 192 -14.19 0.72 -24.03
C THR A 192 -13.14 -0.37 -24.20
N PHE A 193 -13.16 -1.38 -23.33
CA PHE A 193 -12.29 -2.54 -23.45
C PHE A 193 -12.98 -3.63 -24.28
N ASP A 194 -12.99 -3.48 -25.61
CA ASP A 194 -13.66 -4.43 -26.52
C ASP A 194 -13.15 -5.89 -26.38
N GLU A 195 -11.88 -6.05 -26.02
CA GLU A 195 -11.26 -7.37 -25.82
C GLU A 195 -11.47 -7.95 -24.41
N ILE A 196 -12.15 -7.22 -23.50
CA ILE A 196 -12.40 -7.64 -22.11
C ILE A 196 -13.90 -7.58 -21.83
N SER A 197 -14.53 -8.74 -21.83
CA SER A 197 -15.88 -8.90 -21.26
C SER A 197 -15.84 -8.87 -19.73
N ILE A 198 -16.90 -8.38 -19.08
CA ILE A 198 -17.03 -8.41 -17.62
C ILE A 198 -16.92 -9.85 -17.08
N SER A 199 -17.49 -10.84 -17.78
CA SER A 199 -17.40 -12.27 -17.43
C SER A 199 -15.99 -12.85 -17.44
N SER A 200 -15.08 -12.28 -18.23
CA SER A 200 -13.66 -12.70 -18.28
C SER A 200 -12.80 -12.12 -17.15
N LEU A 201 -13.33 -11.21 -16.34
CA LEU A 201 -12.59 -10.61 -15.23
C LEU A 201 -12.40 -11.63 -14.10
N ALA A 202 -11.17 -11.75 -13.60
CA ALA A 202 -10.90 -12.48 -12.37
C ALA A 202 -11.40 -11.68 -11.17
N ARG A 203 -11.69 -12.35 -10.05
CA ARG A 203 -12.16 -11.67 -8.83
C ARG A 203 -11.15 -10.63 -8.33
N GLU A 204 -9.87 -10.94 -8.44
CA GLU A 204 -8.77 -10.07 -8.02
C GLU A 204 -8.33 -9.09 -9.12
N SER A 205 -9.08 -8.96 -10.21
CA SER A 205 -8.79 -7.97 -11.25
C SER A 205 -8.91 -6.54 -10.75
N ARG A 206 -7.95 -5.70 -11.16
CA ARG A 206 -7.91 -4.27 -10.85
C ARG A 206 -7.70 -3.46 -12.12
N LEU A 207 -8.32 -2.29 -12.15
CA LEU A 207 -8.09 -1.29 -13.18
C LEU A 207 -6.96 -0.36 -12.73
N VAL A 208 -6.01 -0.10 -13.62
CA VAL A 208 -4.91 0.87 -13.43
C VAL A 208 -5.01 1.92 -14.52
N ILE A 209 -4.89 3.18 -14.13
CA ILE A 209 -4.86 4.33 -15.03
C ILE A 209 -3.55 5.05 -14.80
N VAL A 210 -2.65 4.97 -15.76
CA VAL A 210 -1.34 5.64 -15.74
C VAL A 210 -1.48 7.02 -16.35
N VAL A 211 -0.90 8.03 -15.72
CA VAL A 211 -0.87 9.41 -16.20
C VAL A 211 0.51 9.68 -16.79
N TYR A 212 0.54 10.24 -18.00
CA TYR A 212 1.77 10.69 -18.63
C TYR A 212 1.74 12.19 -18.91
N GLY A 213 2.90 12.82 -18.76
CA GLY A 213 3.20 14.14 -19.29
C GLY A 213 3.96 14.04 -20.61
N ARG A 214 3.67 14.94 -21.55
CA ARG A 214 4.39 15.08 -22.82
C ARG A 214 4.96 16.48 -22.95
N THR A 215 6.26 16.56 -23.21
CA THR A 215 6.97 17.82 -23.46
C THR A 215 7.59 17.77 -24.86
N GLU A 216 7.48 18.85 -25.61
CA GLU A 216 8.07 18.99 -26.94
C GLU A 216 9.61 19.00 -26.86
N GLU A 217 10.27 18.16 -27.66
CA GLU A 217 11.73 18.18 -27.81
C GLU A 217 12.11 19.06 -29.00
N LEU A 218 12.94 20.09 -28.76
CA LEU A 218 13.57 20.85 -29.83
C LEU A 218 14.64 19.97 -30.50
N THR A 219 14.40 19.52 -31.72
CA THR A 219 15.40 18.78 -32.50
C THR A 219 16.44 19.75 -33.07
N GLU A 220 17.73 19.45 -32.86
CA GLU A 220 18.85 20.24 -33.41
C GLU A 220 18.86 20.32 -34.96
N ASN A 221 18.16 19.39 -35.63
CA ASN A 221 17.86 19.46 -37.05
C ASN A 221 16.40 19.91 -37.24
N ASN A 222 16.23 21.16 -37.72
CA ASN A 222 14.94 21.77 -38.05
C ASN A 222 14.30 21.09 -39.27
N ASP A 223 13.73 19.90 -39.09
CA ASP A 223 12.78 19.33 -40.04
C ASP A 223 11.36 19.69 -39.55
N PRO A 224 10.68 20.70 -40.13
CA PRO A 224 9.43 21.26 -39.59
C PRO A 224 8.23 20.30 -39.61
N ASN A 225 8.39 19.07 -40.12
CA ASN A 225 7.34 18.07 -40.27
C ASN A 225 7.40 16.90 -39.25
N GLN A 226 8.35 16.88 -38.31
CA GLN A 226 8.39 15.88 -37.24
C GLN A 226 8.56 16.52 -35.86
N MET A 227 7.46 17.02 -35.29
CA MET A 227 7.39 17.34 -33.86
C MET A 227 7.58 16.06 -33.05
N LYS A 228 8.65 16.00 -32.24
CA LYS A 228 8.93 14.87 -31.37
C LYS A 228 8.58 15.24 -29.94
N TYR A 229 7.77 14.40 -29.30
CA TYR A 229 7.39 14.58 -27.90
C TYR A 229 8.11 13.56 -27.03
N LYS A 230 8.69 14.03 -25.92
CA LYS A 230 9.15 13.17 -24.83
C LYS A 230 7.96 12.87 -23.92
N GLN A 231 7.60 11.59 -23.81
CA GLN A 231 6.55 11.14 -22.89
C GLN A 231 7.18 10.57 -21.61
N GLU A 232 6.69 11.01 -20.46
CA GLU A 232 7.11 10.47 -19.16
C GLU A 232 5.91 10.09 -18.29
N GLU A 233 6.04 8.99 -17.55
CA GLU A 233 5.08 8.65 -16.49
C GLU A 233 5.24 9.67 -15.36
N ILE A 234 4.12 10.24 -14.91
CA ILE A 234 4.09 11.19 -13.78
C ILE A 234 3.38 10.61 -12.55
N GLY A 235 2.48 9.64 -12.75
CA GLY A 235 1.78 8.97 -11.66
C GLY A 235 0.71 8.02 -12.16
N TRP A 236 -0.06 7.43 -11.25
CA TRP A 236 -1.07 6.44 -11.58
C TRP A 236 -2.18 6.39 -10.53
N ALA A 237 -3.38 5.98 -10.94
CA ALA A 237 -4.51 5.67 -10.07
C ALA A 237 -4.95 4.22 -10.29
N SER A 238 -5.58 3.59 -9.30
CA SER A 238 -6.09 2.23 -9.44
C SER A 238 -7.31 1.98 -8.58
N ILE A 239 -8.17 1.07 -9.03
CA ILE A 239 -9.30 0.55 -8.28
C ILE A 239 -9.41 -0.97 -8.45
N GLN A 240 -9.74 -1.64 -7.34
CA GLN A 240 -10.11 -3.05 -7.37
C GLN A 240 -11.50 -3.19 -8.01
N LEU A 241 -11.64 -4.01 -9.04
CA LEU A 241 -12.91 -4.13 -9.77
C LEU A 241 -13.99 -4.85 -8.97
N PHE A 242 -13.63 -5.73 -8.03
CA PHE A 242 -14.56 -6.39 -7.12
C PHE A 242 -14.16 -6.14 -5.66
N ASP A 243 -15.13 -5.77 -4.83
CA ASP A 243 -14.91 -5.62 -3.40
C ASP A 243 -14.81 -6.97 -2.66
N TYR A 244 -14.71 -6.92 -1.33
CA TYR A 244 -14.59 -8.12 -0.49
C TYR A 244 -15.77 -9.08 -0.67
N ASP A 245 -16.98 -8.55 -0.80
CA ASP A 245 -18.23 -9.32 -0.95
C ASP A 245 -18.45 -9.79 -2.39
N GLY A 246 -17.51 -9.47 -3.28
CA GLY A 246 -17.54 -9.83 -4.70
C GLY A 246 -18.41 -8.90 -5.54
N ILE A 247 -18.78 -7.71 -5.05
CA ILE A 247 -19.59 -6.76 -5.80
C ILE A 247 -18.69 -5.92 -6.70
N MET A 248 -19.06 -5.77 -7.97
CA MET A 248 -18.30 -4.99 -8.94
C MET A 248 -18.40 -3.49 -8.65
N ALA A 249 -17.26 -2.80 -8.73
CA ALA A 249 -17.17 -1.34 -8.67
C ALA A 249 -17.92 -0.69 -9.83
N ARG A 250 -18.68 0.37 -9.56
CA ARG A 250 -19.53 1.06 -10.53
C ARG A 250 -19.77 2.52 -10.16
N GLY A 251 -20.25 3.30 -11.13
CA GLY A 251 -20.63 4.70 -10.97
C GLY A 251 -19.42 5.63 -10.88
N SER A 252 -19.68 6.90 -10.62
CA SER A 252 -18.67 7.95 -10.51
C SER A 252 -17.90 7.87 -9.19
N MET A 253 -16.59 8.09 -9.25
CA MET A 253 -15.69 8.01 -8.11
C MET A 253 -14.45 8.88 -8.28
N LEU A 254 -13.80 9.18 -7.16
CA LEU A 254 -12.51 9.86 -7.12
C LEU A 254 -11.44 8.87 -6.67
N LEU A 255 -10.35 8.80 -7.46
CA LEU A 255 -9.19 7.96 -7.16
C LEU A 255 -7.97 8.83 -6.89
N SER A 256 -7.25 8.56 -5.81
CA SER A 256 -5.96 9.21 -5.54
C SER A 256 -4.94 8.85 -6.62
N ILE A 257 -4.23 9.86 -7.13
CA ILE A 257 -3.09 9.64 -8.02
C ILE A 257 -1.84 9.49 -7.16
N TRP A 258 -1.15 8.38 -7.35
CA TRP A 258 0.08 8.02 -6.67
C TRP A 258 1.29 8.33 -7.56
N PRO A 259 2.44 8.68 -6.97
CA PRO A 259 3.65 8.93 -7.74
C PRO A 259 4.17 7.65 -8.43
N LYS A 260 4.88 7.79 -9.55
CA LYS A 260 5.42 6.66 -10.34
C LYS A 260 6.36 5.77 -9.53
N GLU A 261 7.09 6.35 -8.58
CA GLU A 261 7.99 5.63 -7.67
C GLU A 261 7.24 4.61 -6.80
N ALA A 262 5.93 4.79 -6.59
CA ALA A 262 5.08 3.89 -5.82
C ALA A 262 4.72 2.58 -6.55
N ASN A 263 5.23 2.37 -7.77
CA ASN A 263 5.12 1.18 -8.62
C ASN A 263 3.83 0.37 -8.43
N PHE A 264 2.86 0.62 -9.30
CA PHE A 264 1.55 -0.04 -9.26
C PHE A 264 1.60 -1.54 -9.59
N ILE A 265 2.70 -2.09 -10.11
CA ILE A 265 2.77 -3.52 -10.49
C ILE A 265 2.63 -4.41 -9.24
N TYR A 266 3.15 -3.94 -8.11
CA TYR A 266 3.16 -4.69 -6.86
C TYR A 266 1.96 -4.33 -5.98
N GLY A 267 1.19 -5.36 -5.61
CA GLY A 267 0.06 -5.25 -4.68
C GLY A 267 -1.25 -4.76 -5.29
N PRO A 268 -2.33 -4.76 -4.50
CA PRO A 268 -3.66 -4.37 -4.95
C PRO A 268 -3.79 -2.85 -5.13
N ALA A 269 -4.96 -2.44 -5.61
CA ALA A 269 -5.35 -1.04 -5.65
C ALA A 269 -5.27 -0.42 -4.23
N PRO A 270 -4.67 0.76 -4.07
CA PRO A 270 -4.61 1.44 -2.78
C PRO A 270 -6.02 1.68 -2.19
N PRO A 271 -6.23 1.44 -0.89
CA PRO A 271 -7.51 1.72 -0.26
C PRO A 271 -7.89 3.20 -0.38
N LYS A 272 -9.19 3.49 -0.55
CA LYS A 272 -9.70 4.86 -0.55
C LYS A 272 -9.32 5.60 0.74
N GLY A 273 -8.92 6.86 0.63
CA GLY A 273 -8.50 7.69 1.77
C GLY A 273 -7.22 7.25 2.48
N SER A 274 -6.36 6.48 1.79
CA SER A 274 -5.05 6.05 2.31
C SER A 274 -3.90 7.00 1.98
N HIS A 275 -4.06 7.89 1.00
CA HIS A 275 -3.05 8.88 0.64
C HIS A 275 -2.74 9.80 1.84
N CYS A 276 -1.45 10.05 2.08
CA CYS A 276 -1.01 10.83 3.25
C CYS A 276 -1.08 12.34 3.04
N ASP A 277 -0.94 12.83 1.81
CA ASP A 277 -1.13 14.23 1.46
C ASP A 277 -2.63 14.52 1.22
N PRO A 278 -3.26 15.46 1.95
CA PRO A 278 -4.67 15.82 1.75
C PRO A 278 -4.94 16.54 0.42
N ASP A 279 -3.94 17.18 -0.18
CA ASP A 279 -4.07 18.03 -1.38
C ASP A 279 -3.57 17.34 -2.66
N HIS A 280 -3.30 16.04 -2.59
CA HIS A 280 -2.82 15.24 -3.71
C HIS A 280 -3.73 15.30 -4.95
N PRO A 281 -3.16 15.10 -6.16
CA PRO A 281 -3.94 15.01 -7.39
C PRO A 281 -4.93 13.83 -7.35
N MET A 282 -6.11 14.05 -7.92
CA MET A 282 -7.18 13.05 -7.96
C MET A 282 -7.71 12.85 -9.36
N LEU A 283 -8.03 11.61 -9.71
CA LEU A 283 -8.66 11.24 -10.97
C LEU A 283 -10.16 11.01 -10.76
N GLY A 284 -11.00 11.72 -11.51
CA GLY A 284 -12.41 11.40 -11.68
C GLY A 284 -12.59 10.25 -12.67
N LEU A 285 -13.24 9.19 -12.23
CA LEU A 285 -13.53 8.00 -13.04
C LEU A 285 -15.00 7.63 -12.89
N GLU A 286 -15.61 7.16 -13.96
CA GLU A 286 -16.92 6.51 -13.93
C GLU A 286 -16.81 5.12 -14.55
N ILE A 287 -17.34 4.11 -13.88
CA ILE A 287 -17.46 2.75 -14.43
C ILE A 287 -18.94 2.54 -14.75
N ASP A 288 -19.24 2.40 -16.05
CA ASP A 288 -20.61 2.21 -16.51
C ASP A 288 -21.03 0.74 -16.41
N CYS A 289 -22.09 0.50 -15.64
CA CYS A 289 -22.71 -0.81 -15.53
C CYS A 289 -24.16 -0.67 -15.08
N SER A 290 -25.10 -1.07 -15.92
CA SER A 290 -26.54 -1.02 -15.62
C SER A 290 -27.03 -2.08 -14.64
N PHE A 291 -26.15 -2.95 -14.15
CA PHE A 291 -26.46 -4.05 -13.26
C PHE A 291 -25.67 -3.96 -11.96
N LEU A 292 -26.15 -4.66 -10.92
CA LEU A 292 -25.34 -4.95 -9.74
C LEU A 292 -24.64 -6.29 -9.98
N VAL A 293 -23.45 -6.25 -10.58
CA VAL A 293 -22.69 -7.46 -10.91
C VAL A 293 -22.04 -8.03 -9.65
N ARG A 294 -22.23 -9.33 -9.42
CA ARG A 294 -21.65 -10.07 -8.30
C ARG A 294 -20.77 -11.21 -8.79
N TYR A 295 -19.63 -11.39 -8.15
CA TYR A 295 -18.80 -12.57 -8.23
C TYR A 295 -19.38 -13.62 -7.28
N PRO A 296 -20.04 -14.69 -7.77
CA PRO A 296 -20.66 -15.67 -6.90
C PRO A 296 -19.57 -16.50 -6.18
N PRO A 297 -19.85 -17.02 -4.97
CA PRO A 297 -18.99 -18.02 -4.36
C PRO A 297 -18.97 -19.27 -5.25
N LEU A 298 -17.83 -19.92 -5.34
CA LEU A 298 -17.77 -21.26 -5.94
C LEU A 298 -18.39 -22.24 -4.95
N GLU A 299 -19.35 -23.04 -5.40
CA GLU A 299 -19.79 -24.22 -4.66
C GLU A 299 -18.60 -25.19 -4.52
N ASP A 300 -18.53 -25.96 -3.43
CA ASP A 300 -17.45 -26.93 -3.20
C ASP A 300 -17.36 -27.85 -4.44
N PRO A 301 -16.32 -27.70 -5.30
CA PRO A 301 -16.28 -28.43 -6.54
C PRO A 301 -16.08 -29.89 -6.22
N ASP A 302 -16.80 -30.77 -6.90
CA ASP A 302 -16.45 -32.17 -6.94
C ASP A 302 -15.08 -32.27 -7.63
N TYR A 303 -14.00 -32.45 -6.86
CA TYR A 303 -12.60 -32.40 -7.33
C TYR A 303 -12.19 -33.63 -8.17
N SER A 304 -13.12 -34.13 -8.98
CA SER A 304 -12.91 -35.14 -10.00
C SER A 304 -12.08 -34.54 -11.13
N ILE A 305 -10.77 -34.74 -11.07
CA ILE A 305 -9.84 -34.18 -12.05
C ILE A 305 -9.11 -35.28 -12.78
N VAL A 306 -8.97 -35.08 -14.08
CA VAL A 306 -8.16 -35.92 -14.95
C VAL A 306 -6.70 -35.84 -14.50
N LYS A 307 -6.17 -36.94 -13.97
CA LYS A 307 -4.75 -37.11 -13.65
C LYS A 307 -4.11 -37.95 -14.74
N GLY A 308 -3.17 -37.36 -15.47
CA GLY A 308 -2.34 -38.07 -16.44
C GLY A 308 -1.19 -38.79 -15.75
N ASP A 309 -0.75 -39.91 -16.31
CA ASP A 309 0.46 -40.61 -15.88
C ASP A 309 1.69 -40.03 -16.60
N PHE A 310 2.62 -39.43 -15.85
CA PHE A 310 3.81 -38.79 -16.42
C PHE A 310 4.65 -39.74 -17.26
N SER A 311 4.71 -41.01 -16.87
CA SER A 311 5.45 -42.05 -17.60
C SER A 311 4.84 -42.39 -18.96
N SER A 312 3.59 -41.95 -19.23
CA SER A 312 2.95 -42.14 -20.53
C SER A 312 3.34 -41.10 -21.58
N LEU A 313 4.08 -40.04 -21.20
CA LEU A 313 4.60 -39.04 -22.12
C LEU A 313 5.86 -39.58 -22.84
N ASP A 314 6.17 -39.06 -24.03
CA ASP A 314 7.43 -39.37 -24.71
C ASP A 314 8.64 -38.80 -23.95
N GLN A 315 9.81 -39.40 -24.17
CA GLN A 315 11.03 -39.06 -23.42
C GLN A 315 11.43 -37.58 -23.59
N GLN A 316 11.29 -37.02 -24.79
CA GLN A 316 11.66 -35.63 -25.06
C GLN A 316 10.77 -34.66 -24.25
N THR A 317 9.46 -34.92 -24.20
CA THR A 317 8.53 -34.15 -23.38
C THR A 317 8.82 -34.31 -21.88
N GLN A 318 9.17 -35.51 -21.42
CA GLN A 318 9.52 -35.73 -20.02
C GLN A 318 10.77 -34.92 -19.62
N GLU A 319 11.85 -35.00 -20.41
CA GLU A 319 13.09 -34.25 -20.19
C GLU A 319 12.82 -32.74 -20.17
N GLN A 320 12.06 -32.24 -21.16
CA GLN A 320 11.69 -30.82 -21.21
C GLN A 320 10.93 -30.39 -19.95
N LEU A 321 9.94 -31.15 -19.48
CA LEU A 321 9.16 -30.81 -18.28
C LEU A 321 10.00 -30.88 -17.00
N LEU A 322 10.96 -31.80 -16.91
CA LEU A 322 11.89 -31.90 -15.78
C LEU A 322 12.82 -30.68 -15.73
N ASP A 323 13.42 -30.30 -16.86
CA ASP A 323 14.27 -29.09 -16.92
C ASP A 323 13.48 -27.85 -16.46
N MET A 324 12.22 -27.73 -16.90
CA MET A 324 11.35 -26.63 -16.50
C MET A 324 10.96 -26.68 -15.02
N SER A 325 10.88 -27.86 -14.43
CA SER A 325 10.62 -28.02 -12.99
C SER A 325 11.76 -27.45 -12.15
N GLU A 326 13.00 -27.54 -12.64
CA GLU A 326 14.21 -27.07 -11.96
C GLU A 326 14.50 -25.58 -12.17
N MET A 327 13.94 -24.95 -13.20
CA MET A 327 14.09 -23.52 -13.47
C MET A 327 13.67 -22.66 -12.25
N ASP A 328 14.46 -21.63 -11.95
CA ASP A 328 14.14 -20.69 -10.88
C ASP A 328 12.96 -19.79 -11.28
N MET A 329 12.11 -19.42 -10.32
CA MET A 329 10.95 -18.54 -10.54
C MET A 329 11.33 -17.08 -10.88
N LEU A 330 12.59 -16.70 -10.66
CA LEU A 330 13.17 -15.42 -11.07
C LEU A 330 13.45 -15.37 -12.57
N GLU A 331 13.58 -16.54 -13.22
CA GLU A 331 13.80 -16.62 -14.65
C GLU A 331 12.48 -16.46 -15.41
N LYS A 332 12.53 -15.72 -16.53
CA LYS A 332 11.36 -15.56 -17.38
C LYS A 332 11.17 -16.84 -18.19
N VAL A 333 10.11 -17.59 -17.89
CA VAL A 333 9.71 -18.76 -18.68
C VAL A 333 9.38 -18.33 -20.13
N PRO A 334 10.03 -18.90 -21.15
CA PRO A 334 9.73 -18.64 -22.56
C PRO A 334 8.25 -18.93 -22.91
N SER A 335 7.71 -18.27 -23.93
CA SER A 335 6.30 -18.46 -24.35
C SER A 335 5.99 -19.91 -24.68
N ASP A 336 6.85 -20.56 -25.46
CA ASP A 336 6.60 -21.90 -25.99
C ASP A 336 6.61 -22.93 -24.85
N MET A 337 7.53 -22.74 -23.91
CA MET A 337 7.63 -23.47 -22.65
C MET A 337 6.36 -23.29 -21.80
N ARG A 338 5.81 -22.08 -21.73
CA ARG A 338 4.58 -21.83 -20.99
C ARG A 338 3.39 -22.60 -21.57
N GLU A 339 3.27 -22.68 -22.89
CA GLU A 339 2.20 -23.44 -23.55
C GLU A 339 2.33 -24.94 -23.26
N VAL A 340 3.55 -25.50 -23.34
CA VAL A 340 3.81 -26.91 -23.00
C VAL A 340 3.43 -27.23 -21.54
N LEU A 341 3.79 -26.35 -20.58
CA LEU A 341 3.40 -26.52 -19.17
C LEU A 341 1.89 -26.57 -19.00
N TRP A 342 1.18 -25.68 -19.68
CA TRP A 342 -0.26 -25.61 -19.58
C TRP A 342 -0.93 -26.83 -20.21
N GLU A 343 -0.50 -27.24 -21.41
CA GLU A 343 -1.04 -28.43 -22.08
C GLU A 343 -0.81 -29.72 -21.28
N LYS A 344 0.39 -29.87 -20.69
CA LYS A 344 0.78 -31.08 -19.96
C LYS A 344 0.51 -31.02 -18.45
N ARG A 345 -0.18 -29.99 -17.95
CA ARG A 345 -0.44 -29.76 -16.51
C ARG A 345 -0.98 -30.97 -15.74
N HIS A 346 -1.86 -31.77 -16.36
CA HIS A 346 -2.50 -32.94 -15.74
C HIS A 346 -1.51 -34.07 -15.39
N TYR A 347 -0.34 -34.10 -16.05
CA TYR A 347 0.72 -35.08 -15.83
C TYR A 347 1.69 -34.67 -14.71
N LEU A 348 1.65 -33.40 -14.28
CA LEU A 348 2.64 -32.81 -13.36
C LEU A 348 2.19 -32.82 -11.89
N HIS A 349 0.98 -33.29 -11.57
CA HIS A 349 0.37 -33.18 -10.24
C HIS A 349 1.17 -33.83 -9.09
N HIS A 350 2.06 -34.79 -9.41
CA HIS A 350 2.93 -35.47 -8.46
C HIS A 350 4.25 -34.72 -8.18
N MET A 351 4.55 -33.68 -8.96
CA MET A 351 5.71 -32.78 -8.85
C MET A 351 5.27 -31.45 -8.24
N PRO A 352 5.47 -31.23 -6.93
CA PRO A 352 4.94 -30.06 -6.24
C PRO A 352 5.56 -28.74 -6.74
N GLU A 353 6.84 -28.74 -7.09
CA GLU A 353 7.60 -27.61 -7.65
C GLU A 353 7.08 -27.07 -8.99
N CYS A 354 6.31 -27.86 -9.74
CA CYS A 354 5.72 -27.44 -11.01
C CYS A 354 4.48 -26.55 -10.82
N LEU A 355 3.78 -26.65 -9.69
CA LEU A 355 2.51 -25.96 -9.46
C LEU A 355 2.59 -24.43 -9.68
N PRO A 356 3.55 -23.68 -9.10
CA PRO A 356 3.63 -22.24 -9.31
C PRO A 356 3.81 -21.89 -10.79
N LYS A 357 4.62 -22.66 -11.52
CA LYS A 357 4.86 -22.45 -12.95
C LYS A 357 3.61 -22.70 -13.77
N VAL A 358 2.86 -23.78 -13.45
CA VAL A 358 1.58 -24.10 -14.09
C VAL A 358 0.53 -23.02 -13.82
N LEU A 359 0.42 -22.51 -12.58
CA LEU A 359 -0.48 -21.41 -12.26
C LEU A 359 -0.11 -20.11 -13.00
N LEU A 360 1.20 -19.85 -13.20
CA LEU A 360 1.65 -18.76 -14.06
C LEU A 360 1.46 -19.06 -15.56
N ALA A 361 1.32 -20.30 -15.96
CA ALA A 361 1.04 -20.67 -17.34
C ALA A 361 -0.45 -20.58 -17.72
N ALA A 362 -1.34 -20.50 -16.73
CA ALA A 362 -2.78 -20.40 -16.95
C ALA A 362 -3.17 -19.28 -17.92
N HIS A 363 -3.99 -19.65 -18.91
CA HIS A 363 -4.44 -18.75 -19.97
C HIS A 363 -5.48 -17.73 -19.49
N SER A 364 -6.38 -18.14 -18.60
CA SER A 364 -7.45 -17.31 -18.07
C SER A 364 -7.72 -17.64 -16.60
N TRP A 365 -8.23 -16.64 -15.88
CA TRP A 365 -8.72 -16.73 -14.50
C TRP A 365 -10.18 -16.26 -14.41
N GLU A 366 -10.89 -16.34 -15.53
CA GLU A 366 -12.34 -16.11 -15.59
C GLU A 366 -13.10 -17.12 -14.74
N PHE A 367 -14.33 -16.76 -14.37
CA PHE A 367 -15.15 -17.55 -13.46
C PHE A 367 -15.35 -19.02 -13.94
N SER A 368 -15.56 -19.22 -15.24
CA SER A 368 -15.74 -20.54 -15.87
C SER A 368 -14.53 -21.47 -15.72
N CYS A 369 -13.32 -20.93 -15.61
CA CYS A 369 -12.10 -21.71 -15.46
C CYS A 369 -11.78 -22.08 -14.00
N LEU A 370 -12.41 -21.42 -13.03
CA LEU A 370 -12.06 -21.60 -11.62
C LEU A 370 -12.31 -23.01 -11.07
N PRO A 371 -13.41 -23.72 -11.41
CA PRO A 371 -13.61 -25.09 -10.94
C PRO A 371 -12.43 -26.02 -11.29
N ASP A 372 -11.94 -25.94 -12.53
CA ASP A 372 -10.79 -26.73 -13.00
C ASP A 372 -9.48 -26.29 -12.34
N LEU A 373 -9.23 -24.97 -12.26
CA LEU A 373 -8.01 -24.40 -11.68
C LEU A 373 -7.89 -24.69 -10.18
N HIS A 374 -8.95 -24.40 -9.42
CA HIS A 374 -9.00 -24.62 -7.97
C HIS A 374 -9.04 -26.11 -7.66
N GLY A 375 -9.77 -26.89 -8.47
CA GLY A 375 -9.68 -28.33 -8.37
C GLY A 375 -8.24 -28.80 -8.54
N MET A 376 -7.55 -28.37 -9.60
CA MET A 376 -6.20 -28.82 -9.89
C MET A 376 -5.26 -28.48 -8.74
N LEU A 377 -5.40 -27.28 -8.18
CA LEU A 377 -4.70 -26.82 -6.98
C LEU A 377 -4.91 -27.78 -5.79
N HIS A 378 -6.14 -28.22 -5.54
CA HIS A 378 -6.46 -29.12 -4.42
C HIS A 378 -6.03 -30.57 -4.66
N ALA A 379 -6.03 -31.01 -5.91
CA ALA A 379 -5.58 -32.34 -6.29
C ALA A 379 -4.04 -32.47 -6.38
N TRP A 380 -3.32 -31.36 -6.41
CA TRP A 380 -1.86 -31.31 -6.50
C TRP A 380 -1.19 -31.84 -5.23
N LYS A 381 -0.02 -32.47 -5.38
CA LYS A 381 0.82 -32.81 -4.23
C LYS A 381 1.22 -31.54 -3.49
N PRO A 382 1.00 -31.44 -2.17
CA PRO A 382 1.32 -30.22 -1.42
C PRO A 382 2.79 -29.80 -1.54
N LEU A 383 3.02 -28.50 -1.74
CA LEU A 383 4.35 -27.90 -1.58
C LEU A 383 4.84 -28.10 -0.13
N THR A 384 6.16 -28.11 0.05
CA THR A 384 6.71 -28.00 1.40
C THR A 384 6.33 -26.65 2.01
N PRO A 385 6.26 -26.53 3.36
CA PRO A 385 5.79 -25.30 3.98
C PRO A 385 6.62 -24.05 3.64
N ILE A 386 7.93 -24.21 3.40
CA ILE A 386 8.80 -23.12 2.98
C ILE A 386 8.55 -22.77 1.51
N GLN A 387 8.45 -23.77 0.62
CA GLN A 387 8.15 -23.52 -0.79
C GLN A 387 6.77 -22.85 -0.97
N SER A 388 5.78 -23.16 -0.13
CA SER A 388 4.46 -22.51 -0.24
C SER A 388 4.49 -20.98 -0.06
N LEU A 389 5.54 -20.41 0.56
CA LEU A 389 5.72 -18.96 0.67
C LEU A 389 5.74 -18.27 -0.71
N GLN A 390 6.20 -18.94 -1.76
CA GLN A 390 6.23 -18.37 -3.11
C GLN A 390 4.83 -18.07 -3.67
N LEU A 391 3.82 -18.83 -3.25
CA LEU A 391 2.43 -18.60 -3.64
C LEU A 391 1.80 -17.39 -2.92
N LEU A 392 2.54 -16.73 -2.02
CA LEU A 392 2.17 -15.47 -1.42
C LEU A 392 2.77 -14.24 -2.14
N LEU A 393 3.57 -14.46 -3.20
CA LEU A 393 4.09 -13.39 -4.06
C LEU A 393 2.97 -12.65 -4.81
N PRO A 394 3.19 -11.40 -5.25
CA PRO A 394 2.15 -10.60 -5.93
C PRO A 394 1.75 -11.16 -7.31
N THR A 395 2.51 -12.11 -7.85
CA THR A 395 2.19 -12.85 -9.07
C THR A 395 1.04 -13.83 -8.88
N PHE A 396 0.69 -14.18 -7.63
CA PHE A 396 -0.39 -15.09 -7.25
C PHE A 396 -1.44 -14.33 -6.42
N PRO A 397 -2.32 -13.57 -7.09
CA PRO A 397 -3.36 -12.80 -6.42
C PRO A 397 -4.56 -13.66 -5.98
N ASP A 398 -4.84 -14.77 -6.66
CA ASP A 398 -6.03 -15.61 -6.45
C ASP A 398 -6.18 -16.06 -4.99
N THR A 399 -7.36 -15.80 -4.44
CA THR A 399 -7.65 -16.00 -3.01
C THR A 399 -7.52 -17.47 -2.59
N GLU A 400 -7.91 -18.43 -3.43
CA GLU A 400 -7.85 -19.85 -3.09
C GLU A 400 -6.41 -20.40 -3.17
N VAL A 401 -5.62 -19.95 -4.16
CA VAL A 401 -4.18 -20.23 -4.23
C VAL A 401 -3.48 -19.77 -2.95
N ARG A 402 -3.74 -18.53 -2.51
CA ARG A 402 -3.15 -17.98 -1.29
C ARG A 402 -3.64 -18.70 -0.03
N LYS A 403 -4.92 -19.08 0.03
CA LYS A 403 -5.48 -19.90 1.12
C LYS A 403 -4.83 -21.28 1.19
N CYS A 404 -4.60 -21.92 0.05
CA CYS A 404 -3.90 -23.20 -0.04
C CYS A 404 -2.43 -23.07 0.40
N ALA A 405 -1.76 -21.98 0.02
CA ALA A 405 -0.41 -21.66 0.49
C ALA A 405 -0.34 -21.54 2.01
N VAL A 406 -1.27 -20.80 2.63
CA VAL A 406 -1.35 -20.68 4.10
C VAL A 406 -1.65 -22.02 4.77
N LYS A 407 -2.54 -22.84 4.18
CA LYS A 407 -2.84 -24.20 4.67
C LYS A 407 -1.58 -25.06 4.69
N TRP A 408 -0.75 -25.06 3.65
CA TRP A 408 0.49 -25.83 3.61
C TRP A 408 1.56 -25.26 4.54
N MET A 409 1.68 -23.94 4.61
CA MET A 409 2.57 -23.22 5.53
C MET A 409 2.23 -23.46 7.01
N SER A 410 0.97 -23.73 7.35
CA SER A 410 0.52 -23.93 8.74
C SER A 410 1.30 -25.02 9.51
N LYS A 411 1.94 -25.93 8.77
CA LYS A 411 2.82 -26.99 9.27
C LYS A 411 4.17 -26.49 9.81
N ILE A 412 4.58 -25.25 9.53
CA ILE A 412 5.77 -24.64 10.15
C ILE A 412 5.50 -24.51 11.66
N SER A 413 6.47 -24.85 12.51
CA SER A 413 6.33 -24.65 13.97
C SER A 413 6.32 -23.17 14.34
N THR A 414 5.74 -22.79 15.48
CA THR A 414 5.61 -21.36 15.83
C THR A 414 6.96 -20.68 16.02
N ASP A 415 7.96 -21.40 16.53
CA ASP A 415 9.32 -20.87 16.67
C ASP A 415 10.02 -20.71 15.32
N ALA A 416 9.89 -21.66 14.40
CA ALA A 416 10.47 -21.56 13.06
C ALA A 416 9.78 -20.46 12.21
N LEU A 417 8.50 -20.18 12.48
CA LEU A 417 7.75 -19.14 11.77
C LEU A 417 8.33 -17.74 12.00
N VAL A 418 8.96 -17.50 13.15
CA VAL A 418 9.66 -16.23 13.44
C VAL A 418 10.75 -15.95 12.42
N ASP A 419 11.42 -16.98 11.90
CA ASP A 419 12.47 -16.83 10.88
C ASP A 419 11.94 -16.41 9.51
N TYR A 420 10.64 -16.43 9.28
CA TYR A 420 10.00 -16.04 8.00
C TYR A 420 9.00 -14.88 8.19
N LEU A 421 8.81 -14.41 9.42
CA LEU A 421 7.82 -13.41 9.78
C LEU A 421 8.01 -12.07 9.04
N PRO A 422 9.23 -11.53 8.85
CA PRO A 422 9.43 -10.33 8.03
C PRO A 422 8.87 -10.47 6.61
N GLN A 423 9.09 -11.62 5.95
CA GLN A 423 8.58 -11.90 4.60
C GLN A 423 7.05 -12.03 4.60
N LEU A 424 6.47 -12.60 5.66
CA LEU A 424 5.02 -12.69 5.81
C LEU A 424 4.36 -11.32 6.03
N VAL A 425 5.01 -10.43 6.78
CA VAL A 425 4.56 -9.03 6.93
C VAL A 425 4.64 -8.28 5.59
N VAL A 426 5.65 -8.55 4.77
CA VAL A 426 5.69 -8.04 3.39
C VAL A 426 4.56 -8.65 2.54
N ALA A 427 4.29 -9.95 2.66
CA ALA A 427 3.22 -10.62 1.93
C ALA A 427 1.82 -10.06 2.23
N LEU A 428 1.59 -9.52 3.43
CA LEU A 428 0.36 -8.78 3.75
C LEU A 428 0.11 -7.61 2.78
N LYS A 429 1.17 -6.97 2.27
CA LYS A 429 1.07 -5.88 1.29
C LYS A 429 0.47 -6.35 -0.04
N PHE A 430 0.51 -7.65 -0.34
CA PHE A 430 0.01 -8.24 -1.58
C PHE A 430 -1.38 -8.85 -1.46
N GLU A 431 -1.92 -8.97 -0.25
CA GLU A 431 -3.29 -9.43 -0.03
C GLU A 431 -4.29 -8.44 -0.64
N THR A 432 -5.20 -8.90 -1.50
CA THR A 432 -6.19 -8.05 -2.18
C THR A 432 -7.14 -7.38 -1.19
N TYR A 433 -7.57 -8.14 -0.18
CA TYR A 433 -8.54 -7.69 0.82
C TYR A 433 -7.92 -7.53 2.21
N ASP A 434 -8.54 -6.71 3.06
CA ASP A 434 -8.07 -6.45 4.43
C ASP A 434 -8.24 -7.69 5.32
N ASN A 435 -9.37 -8.41 5.18
CA ASN A 435 -9.56 -9.71 5.82
C ASN A 435 -9.07 -10.83 4.89
N SER A 436 -8.05 -11.56 5.29
CA SER A 436 -7.52 -12.67 4.51
C SER A 436 -6.96 -13.79 5.37
N THR A 437 -6.88 -14.99 4.78
CA THR A 437 -6.39 -16.20 5.45
C THR A 437 -4.99 -16.02 6.05
N LEU A 438 -4.13 -15.19 5.42
CA LEU A 438 -2.80 -14.89 5.94
C LEU A 438 -2.88 -14.06 7.24
N VAL A 439 -3.76 -13.05 7.28
CA VAL A 439 -3.97 -12.24 8.49
C VAL A 439 -4.52 -13.11 9.62
N GLU A 440 -5.54 -13.92 9.33
CA GLU A 440 -6.13 -14.86 10.29
C GLU A 440 -5.09 -15.82 10.85
N PHE A 441 -4.28 -16.43 9.97
CA PHE A 441 -3.19 -17.32 10.37
C PHE A 441 -2.19 -16.62 11.30
N LEU A 442 -1.71 -15.43 10.94
CA LEU A 442 -0.73 -14.72 11.77
C LEU A 442 -1.31 -14.40 13.16
N LEU A 443 -2.54 -13.88 13.23
CA LEU A 443 -3.19 -13.56 14.50
C LEU A 443 -3.45 -14.82 15.35
N ASP A 444 -3.88 -15.91 14.73
CA ASP A 444 -4.05 -17.21 15.37
C ASP A 444 -2.74 -17.76 15.98
N ARG A 445 -1.61 -17.59 15.27
CA ARG A 445 -0.28 -17.96 15.80
C ARG A 445 0.19 -17.01 16.90
N CYS A 446 -0.12 -15.72 16.84
CA CYS A 446 0.18 -14.76 17.90
C CYS A 446 -0.52 -15.13 19.21
N MET A 447 -1.76 -15.59 19.18
CA MET A 447 -2.50 -16.00 20.39
C MET A 447 -1.83 -17.18 21.11
N ARG A 448 -1.05 -18.00 20.40
CA ARG A 448 -0.36 -19.18 20.95
C ARG A 448 1.11 -18.91 21.31
N SER A 449 1.66 -17.75 20.92
CA SER A 449 3.07 -17.42 21.16
C SER A 449 3.27 -15.93 21.39
N PRO A 450 3.52 -15.53 22.66
CA PRO A 450 3.90 -14.16 23.00
C PRO A 450 5.13 -13.68 22.24
N ARG A 451 6.09 -14.58 21.99
CA ARG A 451 7.29 -14.29 21.21
C ARG A 451 6.93 -13.84 19.79
N LEU A 452 6.09 -14.61 19.10
CA LEU A 452 5.67 -14.26 17.74
C LEU A 452 4.84 -12.98 17.72
N ALA A 453 3.94 -12.80 18.69
CA ALA A 453 3.18 -11.55 18.87
C ALA A 453 4.10 -10.34 19.06
N HIS A 454 5.17 -10.46 19.84
CA HIS A 454 6.14 -9.39 20.07
C HIS A 454 6.96 -9.04 18.83
N TYR A 455 7.45 -10.02 18.07
CA TYR A 455 8.10 -9.74 16.78
C TYR A 455 7.13 -9.10 15.78
N LEU A 456 5.90 -9.61 15.67
CA LEU A 456 4.89 -9.04 14.76
C LEU A 456 4.56 -7.59 15.14
N PHE A 457 4.45 -7.30 16.44
CA PHE A 457 4.22 -5.95 16.93
C PHE A 457 5.30 -4.97 16.43
N TRP A 458 6.58 -5.31 16.57
CA TRP A 458 7.67 -4.45 16.11
C TRP A 458 7.69 -4.31 14.60
N LEU A 459 7.54 -5.43 13.86
CA LEU A 459 7.48 -5.44 12.40
C LEU A 459 6.34 -4.59 11.85
N LEU A 460 5.18 -4.57 12.50
CA LEU A 460 4.08 -3.69 12.11
C LEU A 460 4.32 -2.24 12.54
N SER A 461 4.79 -2.03 13.77
CA SER A 461 4.92 -0.69 14.35
C SER A 461 5.99 0.15 13.70
N HIS A 462 7.14 -0.43 13.33
CA HIS A 462 8.24 0.32 12.70
C HIS A 462 7.90 0.78 11.27
N ASN A 463 6.97 0.07 10.61
CA ASN A 463 6.51 0.36 9.24
C ASN A 463 5.44 1.46 9.20
N LEU A 464 5.00 1.96 10.36
CA LEU A 464 3.95 2.97 10.44
C LEU A 464 4.57 4.36 10.73
N PRO A 465 3.99 5.43 10.16
CA PRO A 465 4.53 6.77 10.30
C PRO A 465 4.20 7.37 11.68
N GLY A 466 5.04 8.28 12.14
CA GLY A 466 4.84 9.10 13.33
C GLY A 466 5.63 8.68 14.55
N SER A 467 5.48 9.47 15.61
CA SER A 467 6.11 9.20 16.90
C SER A 467 5.36 8.14 17.71
N LEU A 468 6.13 7.22 18.29
CA LEU A 468 5.67 6.28 19.32
C LEU A 468 5.14 7.06 20.53
N PRO A 469 4.17 6.53 21.31
CA PRO A 469 3.65 5.15 21.29
C PRO A 469 2.44 4.91 20.37
N GLN A 470 1.89 5.94 19.72
CA GLN A 470 0.61 5.80 19.03
C GLN A 470 0.68 6.00 17.51
N ASN A 471 1.85 6.30 16.95
CA ASN A 471 2.04 6.54 15.51
C ASN A 471 0.95 7.49 14.98
N ARG A 472 0.67 8.54 15.79
CA ARG A 472 -0.49 9.43 15.67
C ARG A 472 -0.21 10.65 14.81
N SER A 473 1.04 11.08 14.70
CA SER A 473 1.44 12.26 13.93
C SER A 473 2.09 11.85 12.62
N LEU A 474 1.45 12.10 11.48
CA LEU A 474 2.22 12.37 10.27
C LEU A 474 2.81 13.75 10.50
N ASP A 475 4.14 13.89 10.57
CA ASP A 475 4.71 15.22 10.37
C ASP A 475 4.38 15.59 8.92
N MET A 476 3.36 16.42 8.75
CA MET A 476 2.79 16.80 7.43
C MET A 476 3.81 17.52 6.53
N ASN A 477 4.98 17.86 7.09
CA ASN A 477 6.10 18.47 6.40
C ASN A 477 7.05 17.45 5.77
N ASP A 478 6.97 16.16 6.12
CA ASP A 478 7.82 15.10 5.55
C ASP A 478 7.20 14.58 4.23
N LYS A 479 7.22 15.43 3.19
CA LYS A 479 6.83 15.11 1.79
C LYS A 479 7.82 14.16 1.10
N ASP A 480 8.61 13.39 1.85
CA ASP A 480 9.47 12.35 1.30
C ASP A 480 8.65 11.40 0.41
N GLN A 481 9.00 11.31 -0.87
CA GLN A 481 8.33 10.41 -1.84
C GLN A 481 8.29 8.94 -1.37
N ILE A 482 9.28 8.53 -0.56
CA ILE A 482 9.34 7.22 0.09
C ILE A 482 8.16 7.02 1.05
N ASN A 483 7.81 8.03 1.85
CA ASN A 483 6.69 7.95 2.79
C ASN A 483 5.36 7.82 2.03
N ILE A 484 5.22 8.56 0.93
CA ILE A 484 4.01 8.52 0.08
C ILE A 484 3.85 7.10 -0.47
N ARG A 485 4.90 6.53 -1.07
CA ARG A 485 4.88 5.16 -1.59
C ARG A 485 4.41 4.13 -0.56
N GLU A 486 4.93 4.18 0.67
CA GLU A 486 4.59 3.17 1.68
C GLU A 486 3.20 3.40 2.31
N SER A 487 2.64 4.62 2.18
CA SER A 487 1.38 4.98 2.82
C SER A 487 0.16 4.17 2.38
N ARG A 488 0.16 3.67 1.15
CA ARG A 488 -0.86 2.73 0.63
C ARG A 488 -0.96 1.44 1.43
N TYR A 489 0.11 1.01 2.12
CA TYR A 489 0.12 -0.21 2.94
C TYR A 489 -0.18 0.06 4.42
N HIS A 490 -0.05 1.30 4.89
CA HIS A 490 -0.20 1.64 6.31
C HIS A 490 -1.56 1.26 6.87
N ARG A 491 -2.64 1.37 6.08
CA ARG A 491 -3.99 1.02 6.54
C ARG A 491 -4.03 -0.43 7.02
N LYS A 492 -3.53 -1.36 6.20
CA LYS A 492 -3.55 -2.79 6.51
C LYS A 492 -2.70 -3.09 7.74
N SER A 493 -1.47 -2.58 7.79
CA SER A 493 -0.60 -2.73 8.96
C SER A 493 -1.24 -2.17 10.24
N LYS A 494 -1.95 -1.04 10.16
CA LYS A 494 -2.72 -0.47 11.30
C LYS A 494 -3.86 -1.38 11.75
N LEU A 495 -4.60 -1.98 10.81
CA LEU A 495 -5.69 -2.90 11.13
C LEU A 495 -5.17 -4.16 11.82
N VAL A 496 -4.12 -4.79 11.28
CA VAL A 496 -3.49 -5.98 11.87
C VAL A 496 -2.89 -5.65 13.25
N LEU A 497 -2.23 -4.51 13.39
CA LEU A 497 -1.69 -4.06 14.68
C LEU A 497 -2.79 -3.86 15.73
N ARG A 498 -3.92 -3.25 15.34
CA ARG A 498 -5.07 -3.07 16.24
C ARG A 498 -5.68 -4.41 16.64
N ALA A 499 -5.83 -5.34 15.69
CA ALA A 499 -6.30 -6.69 15.97
C ALA A 499 -5.36 -7.41 16.95
N LEU A 500 -4.04 -7.33 16.73
CA LEU A 500 -3.03 -7.88 17.62
C LEU A 500 -3.16 -7.31 19.04
N LEU A 501 -3.25 -5.98 19.19
CA LEU A 501 -3.41 -5.32 20.49
C LEU A 501 -4.74 -5.67 21.20
N ALA A 502 -5.77 -6.03 20.43
CA ALA A 502 -7.04 -6.48 20.97
C ALA A 502 -6.96 -7.91 21.52
N ILE A 503 -6.19 -8.80 20.87
CA ILE A 503 -6.15 -10.23 21.22
C ILE A 503 -4.95 -10.64 22.09
N CYS A 504 -3.89 -9.83 22.19
CA CYS A 504 -2.63 -10.22 22.85
C CYS A 504 -2.70 -10.29 24.38
N GLY A 505 -3.83 -9.87 24.98
CA GLY A 505 -4.01 -9.79 26.43
C GLY A 505 -3.39 -8.55 27.06
N GLU A 506 -3.85 -8.21 28.26
CA GLU A 506 -3.48 -6.96 28.93
C GLU A 506 -2.00 -6.88 29.29
N THR A 507 -1.41 -7.95 29.81
CA THR A 507 0.00 -7.97 30.23
C THR A 507 0.93 -7.66 29.05
N LEU A 508 0.74 -8.33 27.91
CA LEU A 508 1.58 -8.12 26.73
C LEU A 508 1.31 -6.76 26.08
N ARG A 509 0.06 -6.31 26.04
CA ARG A 509 -0.29 -4.96 25.59
C ARG A 509 0.38 -3.88 26.44
N ASN A 510 0.36 -4.00 27.76
CA ASN A 510 1.01 -3.06 28.66
C ASN A 510 2.53 -3.10 28.47
N CYS A 511 3.12 -4.28 28.28
CA CYS A 511 4.54 -4.43 27.92
C CYS A 511 4.89 -3.67 26.63
N PHE A 512 4.08 -3.79 25.58
CA PHE A 512 4.28 -3.02 24.34
C PHE A 512 4.25 -1.51 24.58
N LEU A 513 3.26 -1.01 25.34
CA LEU A 513 3.17 0.41 25.65
C LEU A 513 4.40 0.90 26.44
N SER A 514 4.82 0.16 27.47
CA SER A 514 6.03 0.48 28.24
C SER A 514 7.29 0.45 27.37
N GLN A 515 7.40 -0.52 26.46
CA GLN A 515 8.50 -0.58 25.50
C GLN A 515 8.53 0.63 24.54
N GLN A 516 7.37 1.05 24.05
CA GLN A 516 7.29 2.20 23.16
C GLN A 516 7.68 3.50 23.87
N LEU A 517 7.32 3.66 25.14
CA LEU A 517 7.77 4.78 25.98
C LEU A 517 9.28 4.75 26.17
N LEU A 518 9.85 3.59 26.52
CA LEU A 518 11.30 3.41 26.63
C LEU A 518 12.01 3.81 25.32
N VAL A 519 11.56 3.28 24.19
CA VAL A 519 12.15 3.59 22.87
C VAL A 519 12.03 5.08 22.53
N LYS A 520 10.91 5.72 22.86
CA LYS A 520 10.73 7.17 22.67
C LYS A 520 11.77 7.94 23.50
N ASP A 521 11.90 7.64 24.79
CA ASP A 521 12.86 8.32 25.66
C ASP A 521 14.29 8.14 25.12
N LEU A 522 14.66 6.92 24.69
CA LEU A 522 15.97 6.67 24.07
C LEU A 522 16.18 7.42 22.76
N ASN A 523 15.13 7.58 21.95
CA ASN A 523 15.17 8.40 20.73
C ASN A 523 15.49 9.86 21.05
N ASP A 524 14.75 10.44 22.00
CA ASP A 524 14.91 11.83 22.38
C ASP A 524 16.32 12.07 22.98
N ILE A 525 16.83 11.12 23.78
CA ILE A 525 18.20 11.16 24.30
C ILE A 525 19.23 11.09 23.17
N ALA A 526 19.08 10.16 22.22
CA ALA A 526 20.03 10.00 21.12
C ALA A 526 20.09 11.25 20.23
N GLU A 527 18.94 11.83 19.87
CA GLU A 527 18.88 13.07 19.10
C GLU A 527 19.53 14.24 19.86
N ASN A 528 19.31 14.33 21.18
CA ASN A 528 19.92 15.37 22.00
C ASN A 528 21.44 15.21 22.06
N VAL A 529 21.95 13.98 22.20
CA VAL A 529 23.39 13.70 22.16
C VAL A 529 24.00 14.06 20.80
N GLN A 530 23.31 13.76 19.69
CA GLN A 530 23.75 14.11 18.34
C GLN A 530 23.85 15.63 18.13
N LYS A 531 22.84 16.40 18.60
CA LYS A 531 22.80 17.87 18.50
C LYS A 531 23.77 18.59 19.44
N SER A 532 24.28 17.88 20.46
CA SER A 532 25.15 18.46 21.49
C SER A 532 26.62 18.51 21.08
N LYS A 533 27.36 19.47 21.66
CA LYS A 533 28.82 19.56 21.52
C LYS A 533 29.50 18.39 22.22
N GLU A 534 30.58 17.88 21.63
CA GLU A 534 31.30 16.68 22.09
C GLU A 534 31.67 16.72 23.58
N SER A 535 32.14 17.87 24.08
CA SER A 535 32.59 18.05 25.47
C SER A 535 31.51 17.81 26.53
N VAL A 536 30.23 17.91 26.18
CA VAL A 536 29.10 17.77 27.12
C VAL A 536 28.22 16.55 26.85
N ARG A 537 28.44 15.82 25.75
CA ARG A 537 27.60 14.67 25.34
C ARG A 537 27.45 13.61 26.42
N GLN A 538 28.55 13.24 27.08
CA GLN A 538 28.51 12.20 28.12
C GLN A 538 27.68 12.63 29.33
N THR A 539 27.83 13.88 29.77
CA THR A 539 27.05 14.45 30.88
C THR A 539 25.56 14.50 30.54
N ILE A 540 25.22 14.94 29.31
CA ILE A 540 23.83 15.00 28.84
C ILE A 540 23.21 13.60 28.79
N LEU A 541 23.94 12.62 28.27
CA LEU A 541 23.50 11.22 28.24
C LEU A 541 23.20 10.71 29.65
N GLN A 542 24.15 10.86 30.58
CA GLN A 542 24.01 10.35 31.94
C GLN A 542 22.87 11.03 32.71
N GLN A 543 22.72 12.35 32.57
CA GLN A 543 21.63 13.10 33.18
C GLN A 543 20.27 12.65 32.63
N ALA A 544 20.14 12.51 31.32
CA ALA A 544 18.86 12.13 30.72
C ALA A 544 18.48 10.66 31.03
N LEU A 545 19.46 9.76 31.14
CA LEU A 545 19.23 8.37 31.56
C LEU A 545 18.71 8.23 32.99
N GLN A 546 18.87 9.22 33.86
CA GLN A 546 18.27 9.20 35.22
C GLN A 546 16.74 9.13 35.15
N SER A 547 16.13 9.81 34.17
CA SER A 547 14.68 9.72 33.95
C SER A 547 14.28 8.32 33.50
N VAL A 548 15.04 7.71 32.60
CA VAL A 548 14.79 6.34 32.10
C VAL A 548 14.94 5.32 33.23
N ASP A 549 15.98 5.44 34.05
CA ASP A 549 16.20 4.58 35.21
C ASP A 549 15.04 4.66 36.22
N LYS A 550 14.58 5.88 36.53
CA LYS A 550 13.42 6.09 37.39
C LYS A 550 12.15 5.44 36.79
N ASN A 551 11.88 5.69 35.52
CA ASN A 551 10.70 5.14 34.83
C ASN A 551 10.70 3.60 34.84
N LEU A 552 11.87 2.97 34.66
CA LEU A 552 12.02 1.50 34.68
C LEU A 552 11.89 0.90 36.08
N LYS A 553 12.27 1.64 37.13
CA LYS A 553 12.05 1.23 38.53
C LYS A 553 10.56 1.29 38.90
N ASP A 554 9.85 2.29 38.39
CA ASP A 554 8.41 2.44 38.62
C ASP A 554 7.61 1.43 37.78
N ASN A 555 8.03 1.17 36.54
CA ASN A 555 7.36 0.29 35.58
C ASN A 555 8.38 -0.58 34.82
N GLU A 556 8.66 -1.77 35.34
CA GLU A 556 9.51 -2.74 34.65
C GLU A 556 8.96 -3.13 33.28
N THR A 557 9.85 -3.41 32.32
CA THR A 557 9.46 -3.90 31.00
C THR A 557 10.49 -4.87 30.44
N SER A 558 10.33 -5.32 29.20
CA SER A 558 11.35 -6.08 28.47
C SER A 558 11.92 -5.25 27.32
N LEU A 559 13.12 -5.55 26.84
CA LEU A 559 13.66 -4.85 25.68
C LEU A 559 12.95 -5.24 24.36
N PRO A 560 12.87 -4.34 23.36
CA PRO A 560 12.42 -4.67 22.01
C PRO A 560 13.15 -5.86 21.36
N LEU A 561 14.37 -6.16 21.80
CA LEU A 561 15.19 -7.27 21.31
C LEU A 561 14.57 -8.65 21.63
N SER A 562 13.94 -8.81 22.80
CA SER A 562 13.28 -10.05 23.21
C SER A 562 12.45 -9.84 24.49
N LEU A 563 11.30 -10.50 24.58
CA LEU A 563 10.50 -10.57 25.82
C LEU A 563 11.24 -11.23 27.00
N THR A 564 12.31 -11.98 26.75
CA THR A 564 13.11 -12.60 27.81
C THR A 564 14.09 -11.62 28.46
N LEU A 565 14.36 -10.48 27.83
CA LEU A 565 15.30 -9.47 28.32
C LEU A 565 14.55 -8.45 29.19
N ARG A 566 14.12 -8.89 30.37
CA ARG A 566 13.46 -8.03 31.36
C ARG A 566 14.43 -7.02 31.97
N VAL A 567 13.99 -5.79 32.11
CA VAL A 567 14.78 -4.65 32.60
C VAL A 567 13.99 -3.86 33.65
N ALA A 568 14.67 -3.47 34.71
CA ALA A 568 14.14 -2.79 35.90
C ALA A 568 14.95 -1.53 36.27
N GLY A 569 15.92 -1.13 35.45
CA GLY A 569 16.73 0.07 35.66
C GLY A 569 17.87 0.20 34.66
N VAL A 570 18.74 1.18 34.88
CA VAL A 570 19.92 1.47 34.04
C VAL A 570 21.15 1.67 34.93
N HIS A 571 22.28 1.05 34.57
CA HIS A 571 23.56 1.30 35.21
C HIS A 571 24.25 2.52 34.56
N ILE A 572 23.80 3.71 34.95
CA ILE A 572 24.09 5.00 34.30
C ILE A 572 25.59 5.26 34.11
N ASP A 573 26.41 5.03 35.14
CA ASP A 573 27.85 5.33 35.11
C ASP A 573 28.61 4.54 34.03
N SER A 574 28.09 3.36 33.68
CA SER A 574 28.69 2.47 32.68
C SER A 574 28.14 2.69 31.26
N CYS A 575 27.17 3.58 31.09
CA CYS A 575 26.59 3.91 29.79
C CYS A 575 27.48 4.92 29.08
N SER A 576 27.55 4.82 27.76
CA SER A 576 28.36 5.71 26.92
C SER A 576 27.74 5.85 25.53
N TYR A 577 28.42 6.52 24.61
CA TYR A 577 28.08 6.52 23.19
C TYR A 577 29.29 6.09 22.37
N PHE A 578 29.08 5.55 21.17
CA PHE A 578 30.17 5.24 20.25
C PHE A 578 30.53 6.49 19.44
N SER A 579 31.82 6.72 19.17
CA SER A 579 32.33 7.88 18.44
C SER A 579 32.13 7.82 16.91
N SER A 580 31.36 6.85 16.41
CA SER A 580 30.97 6.76 15.00
C SER A 580 30.04 7.91 14.58
N ASN A 581 29.87 8.14 13.28
CA ASN A 581 29.08 9.24 12.72
C ASN A 581 27.67 9.39 13.32
N ALA A 582 26.95 8.28 13.50
CA ALA A 582 25.59 8.28 14.04
C ALA A 582 25.50 8.43 15.58
N LEU A 583 26.65 8.45 16.28
CA LEU A 583 26.75 8.52 17.75
C LEU A 583 25.79 7.57 18.51
N PRO A 584 25.74 6.26 18.17
CA PRO A 584 24.80 5.34 18.79
C PRO A 584 25.07 5.22 20.30
N LEU A 585 24.00 5.10 21.07
CA LEU A 585 24.04 4.98 22.51
C LEU A 585 24.41 3.54 22.89
N LYS A 586 25.34 3.38 23.83
CA LYS A 586 25.65 2.13 24.51
C LYS A 586 25.03 2.17 25.89
N ILE A 587 23.99 1.37 26.11
CA ILE A 587 23.19 1.39 27.33
C ILE A 587 23.34 0.05 28.04
N ASN A 588 23.65 0.11 29.33
CA ASN A 588 23.72 -1.07 30.19
C ASN A 588 22.49 -1.08 31.09
N PHE A 589 21.47 -1.83 30.67
CA PHE A 589 20.27 -2.02 31.47
C PHE A 589 20.53 -2.99 32.63
N LEU A 590 19.75 -2.84 33.69
CA LEU A 590 19.74 -3.74 34.83
C LEU A 590 18.52 -4.65 34.74
N ALA A 591 18.77 -5.96 34.80
CA ALA A 591 17.71 -6.96 34.99
C ALA A 591 17.17 -6.92 36.43
N PRO A 592 16.04 -7.58 36.73
CA PRO A 592 15.50 -7.66 38.09
C PRO A 592 16.48 -8.26 39.11
N ASP A 593 17.37 -9.16 38.67
CA ASP A 593 18.45 -9.76 39.48
C ASP A 593 19.72 -8.90 39.54
N ARG A 594 19.68 -7.68 38.99
CA ARG A 594 20.78 -6.71 38.85
C ARG A 594 21.90 -7.12 37.90
N SER A 595 21.72 -8.15 37.09
CA SER A 595 22.65 -8.47 36.01
C SER A 595 22.62 -7.40 34.89
N ILE A 596 23.75 -7.19 34.22
CA ILE A 596 23.88 -6.19 33.16
C ILE A 596 23.45 -6.78 31.80
N ILE A 597 22.47 -6.11 31.17
CA ILE A 597 22.02 -6.37 29.81
C ILE A 597 22.46 -5.19 28.93
N PRO A 598 23.57 -5.33 28.18
CA PRO A 598 24.05 -4.28 27.29
C PRO A 598 23.26 -4.27 25.98
N ALA A 599 22.91 -3.08 25.51
CA ALA A 599 22.29 -2.88 24.20
C ALA A 599 22.82 -1.60 23.54
N ILE A 600 22.71 -1.56 22.21
CA ILE A 600 22.98 -0.37 21.42
C ILE A 600 21.66 0.21 20.95
N TYR A 601 21.46 1.50 21.12
CA TYR A 601 20.35 2.22 20.50
C TYR A 601 20.88 3.20 19.45
N LYS A 602 20.35 3.10 18.23
CA LYS A 602 20.90 3.80 17.06
C LYS A 602 19.81 4.64 16.40
N VAL A 603 20.14 5.90 16.12
CA VAL A 603 19.31 6.86 15.38
C VAL A 603 20.10 7.31 14.16
N SER A 604 19.39 7.59 13.06
CA SER A 604 19.87 8.04 11.75
C SER A 604 20.27 6.96 10.74
N ASP A 605 20.21 5.67 11.12
CA ASP A 605 20.49 4.54 10.22
C ASP A 605 19.28 3.58 10.13
N ASP A 606 18.98 3.11 8.92
CA ASP A 606 17.89 2.15 8.67
C ASP A 606 18.33 0.71 8.93
N LEU A 607 17.88 0.16 10.06
CA LEU A 607 18.24 -1.18 10.51
C LEU A 607 17.47 -2.32 9.82
N GLN A 608 16.56 -2.02 8.88
CA GLN A 608 15.81 -3.07 8.18
C GLN A 608 16.73 -3.96 7.34
N GLN A 609 17.76 -3.38 6.71
CA GLN A 609 18.73 -4.15 5.92
C GLN A 609 19.60 -5.04 6.81
N ASP A 610 20.07 -4.52 7.95
CA ASP A 610 20.81 -5.31 8.94
C ASP A 610 19.95 -6.47 9.46
N MET A 611 18.69 -6.21 9.80
CA MET A 611 17.75 -7.23 10.28
C MET A 611 17.55 -8.35 9.24
N LEU A 612 17.38 -8.00 7.97
CA LEU A 612 17.25 -8.97 6.87
C LEU A 612 18.56 -9.77 6.68
N THR A 613 19.71 -9.11 6.72
CA THR A 613 21.01 -9.78 6.56
C THR A 613 21.23 -10.79 7.69
N LEU A 614 21.00 -10.39 8.93
CA LEU A 614 21.11 -11.27 10.11
C LEU A 614 20.06 -12.39 10.09
N GLN A 615 18.89 -12.17 9.51
CA GLN A 615 17.90 -13.22 9.26
C GLN A 615 18.44 -14.26 8.28
N MET A 616 19.01 -13.84 7.15
CA MET A 616 19.58 -14.76 6.16
C MET A 616 20.75 -15.56 6.74
N VAL A 617 21.64 -14.92 7.51
CA VAL A 617 22.74 -15.61 8.22
C VAL A 617 22.20 -16.69 9.17
N ARG A 618 21.15 -16.39 9.95
CA ARG A 618 20.53 -17.38 10.84
C ARG A 618 19.89 -18.55 10.09
N ILE A 619 19.30 -18.30 8.93
CA ILE A 619 18.74 -19.35 8.07
C ILE A 619 19.87 -20.22 7.51
N MET A 620 20.95 -19.62 7.00
CA MET A 620 22.12 -20.36 6.50
C MET A 620 22.74 -21.23 7.59
N ASP A 621 22.93 -20.69 8.79
CA ASP A 621 23.45 -21.43 9.94
C ASP A 621 22.56 -22.64 10.29
N LYS A 622 21.24 -22.46 10.33
CA LYS A 622 20.28 -23.57 10.53
C LYS A 622 20.39 -24.64 9.44
N LEU A 623 20.60 -24.25 8.18
CA LEU A 623 20.76 -25.19 7.07
C LEU A 623 22.08 -25.97 7.17
N TRP A 624 23.19 -25.31 7.52
CA TRP A 624 24.49 -25.95 7.73
C TRP A 624 24.48 -26.90 8.92
N LEU A 625 23.94 -26.47 10.06
CA LEU A 625 23.79 -27.31 11.25
C LEU A 625 22.93 -28.54 10.98
N LYS A 626 21.85 -28.40 10.20
CA LYS A 626 21.01 -29.53 9.76
C LYS A 626 21.79 -30.55 8.91
N LYS A 627 22.86 -30.12 8.23
CA LYS A 627 23.78 -30.98 7.46
C LYS A 627 25.00 -31.43 8.27
N GLY A 628 25.04 -31.15 9.57
CA GLY A 628 26.15 -31.51 10.45
C GLY A 628 27.37 -30.60 10.32
N LEU A 629 27.23 -29.43 9.70
CA LEU A 629 28.29 -28.45 9.53
C LEU A 629 28.10 -27.29 10.51
N ASP A 630 28.91 -27.27 11.57
CA ASP A 630 28.92 -26.18 12.55
C ASP A 630 30.06 -25.19 12.24
N LEU A 631 29.72 -24.10 11.55
CA LEU A 631 30.66 -23.03 11.19
C LEU A 631 30.84 -21.99 12.31
N LYS A 632 30.29 -22.24 13.52
CA LYS A 632 30.40 -21.34 14.68
C LYS A 632 29.94 -19.91 14.39
N MET A 633 28.86 -19.78 13.62
CA MET A 633 28.30 -18.48 13.27
C MET A 633 27.79 -17.75 14.52
N VAL A 634 28.20 -16.49 14.68
CA VAL A 634 27.69 -15.62 15.74
C VAL A 634 26.66 -14.68 15.14
N SER A 635 25.39 -14.86 15.52
CA SER A 635 24.31 -13.94 15.17
C SER A 635 23.85 -13.17 16.40
N PHE A 636 23.45 -11.91 16.21
CA PHE A 636 22.88 -11.06 17.26
C PHE A 636 21.57 -10.46 16.77
N THR A 637 20.75 -9.99 17.69
CA THR A 637 19.43 -9.46 17.38
C THR A 637 19.50 -7.97 17.03
N CYS A 638 18.80 -7.59 15.97
CA CYS A 638 18.61 -6.20 15.57
C CYS A 638 17.13 -5.98 15.26
N ILE A 639 16.52 -4.97 15.89
CA ILE A 639 15.09 -4.66 15.76
C ILE A 639 14.93 -3.20 15.36
N PRO A 640 14.42 -2.93 14.14
CA PRO A 640 13.95 -1.60 13.77
C PRO A 640 12.80 -1.19 14.68
N THR A 641 12.88 0.01 15.26
CA THR A 641 11.83 0.56 16.11
C THR A 641 11.10 1.75 15.47
N GLY A 642 11.57 2.20 14.30
CA GLY A 642 10.94 3.21 13.45
C GLY A 642 11.81 3.55 12.23
N LYS A 643 11.40 4.57 11.45
CA LYS A 643 12.18 5.07 10.29
C LYS A 643 13.58 5.51 10.75
N LYS A 644 14.62 4.89 10.18
CA LYS A 644 16.04 5.16 10.46
C LYS A 644 16.43 5.08 11.94
N LYS A 645 15.85 4.14 12.70
CA LYS A 645 16.20 3.91 14.10
C LYS A 645 15.88 2.50 14.59
N GLY A 646 16.61 2.06 15.60
CA GLY A 646 16.31 0.81 16.29
C GLY A 646 17.34 0.41 17.34
N MET A 647 17.17 -0.82 17.83
CA MET A 647 17.96 -1.39 18.90
C MET A 647 18.73 -2.62 18.42
N ILE A 648 19.99 -2.73 18.84
CA ILE A 648 20.90 -3.81 18.49
C ILE A 648 21.42 -4.45 19.77
N GLU A 649 21.46 -5.78 19.80
CA GLU A 649 22.10 -6.55 20.85
C GLU A 649 23.62 -6.33 20.83
N LEU A 650 24.21 -6.01 21.99
CA LEU A 650 25.66 -5.90 22.10
C LEU A 650 26.27 -7.28 22.39
N VAL A 651 27.04 -7.80 21.43
CA VAL A 651 27.82 -9.04 21.62
C VAL A 651 28.87 -8.81 22.71
N LYS A 652 28.81 -9.60 23.78
CA LYS A 652 29.74 -9.55 24.90
C LYS A 652 31.11 -10.11 24.49
N ASN A 653 32.17 -9.62 25.12
CA ASN A 653 33.55 -10.09 24.91
C ASN A 653 34.02 -10.04 23.44
N ALA A 654 33.52 -9.05 22.69
CA ALA A 654 33.88 -8.83 21.29
C ALA A 654 34.55 -7.47 21.12
N GLU A 655 35.57 -7.41 20.25
CA GLU A 655 36.27 -6.19 19.88
C GLU A 655 36.42 -6.09 18.36
N THR A 656 36.36 -4.87 17.84
CA THR A 656 36.59 -4.65 16.40
C THR A 656 38.04 -4.90 16.04
N LEU A 657 38.30 -5.44 14.84
CA LEU A 657 39.66 -5.63 14.33
C LEU A 657 40.48 -4.34 14.38
N ARG A 658 39.87 -3.21 14.03
CA ARG A 658 40.52 -1.90 14.08
C ARG A 658 41.01 -1.56 15.48
N LYS A 659 40.20 -1.81 16.53
CA LYS A 659 40.59 -1.52 17.90
C LYS A 659 41.77 -2.38 18.35
N ILE A 660 41.74 -3.68 18.02
CA ILE A 660 42.86 -4.61 18.28
C ILE A 660 44.14 -4.13 17.58
N GLN A 661 44.04 -3.76 16.31
CA GLN A 661 45.20 -3.32 15.53
C GLN A 661 45.80 -2.01 16.04
N VAL A 662 44.96 -1.05 16.46
CA VAL A 662 45.41 0.26 16.96
C VAL A 662 46.18 0.14 18.29
N GLU A 663 46.00 -0.93 19.08
CA GLU A 663 46.85 -1.20 20.26
C GLU A 663 48.34 -1.29 19.89
N HIS A 664 48.67 -1.62 18.65
CA HIS A 664 50.04 -1.65 18.12
C HIS A 664 50.46 -0.40 17.33
N GLY A 665 49.74 0.71 17.53
CA GLY A 665 50.00 2.02 16.94
C GLY A 665 49.20 2.30 15.65
N LEU A 666 49.38 3.52 15.10
CA LEU A 666 48.65 4.02 13.92
C LEU A 666 48.81 3.13 12.67
N THR A 667 49.93 2.42 12.53
CA THR A 667 50.21 1.50 11.41
C THR A 667 49.93 0.02 11.75
N GLY A 668 49.32 -0.25 12.90
CA GLY A 668 49.06 -1.63 13.36
C GLY A 668 48.17 -2.45 12.42
N SER A 669 47.37 -1.81 11.57
CA SER A 669 46.58 -2.49 10.53
C SER A 669 47.43 -3.14 9.44
N PHE A 670 48.68 -2.71 9.27
CA PHE A 670 49.63 -3.27 8.30
C PHE A 670 50.60 -4.30 8.93
N LYS A 671 50.42 -4.61 10.22
CA LYS A 671 51.24 -5.60 10.92
C LYS A 671 50.49 -6.93 10.92
N ASP A 672 51.21 -8.03 10.73
CA ASP A 672 50.62 -9.37 10.66
C ASP A 672 50.33 -9.99 12.04
N LYS A 673 51.07 -9.55 13.07
CA LYS A 673 51.03 -10.13 14.43
C LYS A 673 49.90 -9.67 15.37
N PRO A 674 49.34 -8.45 15.30
CA PRO A 674 48.37 -7.94 16.27
C PRO A 674 47.20 -8.87 16.58
N ILE A 675 46.62 -9.48 15.54
CA ILE A 675 45.46 -10.35 15.71
C ILE A 675 45.87 -11.65 16.42
N ALA A 676 46.99 -12.26 16.01
CA ALA A 676 47.49 -13.49 16.62
C ALA A 676 47.90 -13.29 18.08
N GLU A 677 48.59 -12.19 18.39
CA GLU A 677 49.00 -11.83 19.76
C GLU A 677 47.79 -11.56 20.65
N TRP A 678 46.78 -10.85 20.13
CA TRP A 678 45.53 -10.62 20.84
C TRP A 678 44.80 -11.93 21.13
N LEU A 679 44.71 -12.85 20.15
CA LEU A 679 44.11 -14.17 20.35
C LEU A 679 44.87 -15.01 21.38
N ALA A 680 46.21 -15.06 21.32
CA ALA A 680 47.03 -15.78 22.28
C ALA A 680 46.88 -15.24 23.70
N LYS A 681 46.82 -13.92 23.85
CA LYS A 681 46.59 -13.24 25.14
C LYS A 681 45.26 -13.64 25.79
N HIS A 682 44.21 -13.82 24.99
CA HIS A 682 42.88 -14.20 25.48
C HIS A 682 42.66 -15.71 25.55
N ASN A 683 43.58 -16.52 25.01
CA ASN A 683 43.53 -17.98 25.04
C ASN A 683 44.88 -18.58 25.49
N PRO A 684 45.34 -18.31 26.72
CA PRO A 684 46.69 -18.68 27.18
C PRO A 684 46.93 -20.19 27.38
N GLN A 685 45.90 -21.03 27.23
CA GLN A 685 45.98 -22.50 27.43
C GLN A 685 45.75 -23.32 26.15
N ASN A 686 45.76 -22.69 24.98
CA ASN A 686 45.74 -23.37 23.67
C ASN A 686 47.13 -23.43 23.04
#